data_AF-A0A6B3MW54-F1
#
_entry.id   AF-A0A6B3MW54-F1
#
_cell.length_a   1.000
_cell.length_b   1.000
_cell.length_c   1.000
_cell.angle_alpha   90.00
_cell.angle_beta   90.00
_cell.angle_gamma   90.00
#
_symmetry.space_group_name_H-M   'P 1'
#
loop_
_entity.id
_entity.type
_entity.pdbx_description
1 polymer ?
#
loop_
_entity_poly.entity_id
_entity_poly.type
_entity_poly.pdbx_seq_one_letter_code
_entity_poly.pdbx_strand_id
1 'polypeptide(L)'
;MSIRIPEWQYAAIVPVIAVLVIIAHSVISNNDTITAESNPSQPLTYTTSWIGNTYGPGGELPGKDKHVQLSILAMAVSPDGTVYANAPWDEAGREGGVYKNGDVLGQLDATHGWGRSGGTAIAVNDNYIYMAMRQTGRYGVGYPNSDDKWYCVRRYNRSNYKGAKFKGGNGYDNSMLIINTNQGLIRGIAADNSRLYVSDTPNNKIKVYDAQTMKPVKEWSVNQPGKLALDKTGSLWVIQNKTNKILKLNIETGKVQGKIDSVRIPTAIVVDNQNRLLVGDGGPDNQIKIFKNLDSSNNPTPDGTFGVKGGIYSGSPQEIGKIRPLHFNSITGIGVDQDNNIYVASDPSRIYAWEAGGLTLDSYKLDGTLNWKLQGLLFIDIPDIDPADETVVHTKNQQFKLDYSKSSGQEWTHVAHTVNPFKYPNDNRIKKTIKHNAGAMIRRVKGRKLMFTNSMYTESAGIHVYRFNPATDGEVAIPTASFWGSQLDYRYWQDKNGNGQEEQAEQGEYNQGQNYRGWAFWPDDDGNIWIGTSTNGIKKLSLKRFDSYGSPIYDINNQQSFEMPQEFKILQRLEYHPKTDSMYIAGYSPTFEKRGDWGLIGNRAVKYINWSKAPQKAGEVVIAYNQKSEGVRPDLPKSMAISGDYLFVGYVDNSYEKDPNRYPKVRVYDFRTGQEIGKINPGPEVKSTTGWLDVPMALRVVRIKNGEYLLFAEEDFYAKALMYRIKMDP
;
A
#
# COMPACT_ATOMS: atom_id res chain seq x y z
N MET A 1 -58.53 -39.31 -30.71
CA MET A 1 -58.39 -39.18 -32.18
C MET A 1 -58.28 -37.70 -32.49
N SER A 2 -57.18 -37.26 -33.11
CA SER A 2 -56.96 -35.86 -33.50
C SER A 2 -58.03 -35.40 -34.50
N ILE A 3 -58.72 -34.29 -34.22
CA ILE A 3 -59.45 -33.52 -35.22
C ILE A 3 -59.26 -32.03 -34.95
N ARG A 4 -58.68 -31.32 -35.94
CA ARG A 4 -58.65 -29.86 -36.06
C ARG A 4 -60.07 -29.34 -36.30
N ILE A 5 -60.40 -28.17 -35.76
CA ILE A 5 -61.45 -27.29 -36.29
C ILE A 5 -60.91 -25.86 -36.34
N PRO A 6 -61.26 -25.08 -37.39
CA PRO A 6 -60.45 -24.01 -37.95
C PRO A 6 -60.80 -22.62 -37.43
N GLU A 7 -59.92 -21.67 -37.74
CA GLU A 7 -60.24 -20.26 -37.76
C GLU A 7 -61.47 -20.04 -38.67
N TRP A 8 -62.44 -19.29 -38.18
CA TRP A 8 -63.05 -18.09 -38.77
C TRP A 8 -64.38 -17.88 -38.03
N GLN A 9 -64.75 -16.61 -37.85
CA GLN A 9 -65.84 -16.06 -37.02
C GLN A 9 -65.43 -15.87 -35.53
N TYR A 10 -65.32 -14.67 -34.97
CA TYR A 10 -66.13 -13.48 -35.18
C TYR A 10 -65.31 -12.20 -34.97
N ALA A 11 -65.16 -11.43 -36.04
CA ALA A 11 -64.95 -9.99 -35.97
C ALA A 11 -66.28 -9.34 -35.56
N ALA A 12 -66.45 -9.08 -34.27
CA ALA A 12 -67.35 -8.06 -33.71
C ALA A 12 -67.21 -8.10 -32.18
N ILE A 13 -66.24 -7.37 -31.63
CA ILE A 13 -66.22 -6.68 -30.33
C ILE A 13 -64.89 -5.90 -30.30
N VAL A 14 -64.87 -4.81 -31.06
CA VAL A 14 -63.90 -3.71 -30.97
C VAL A 14 -64.81 -2.48 -31.02
N PRO A 15 -65.41 -2.03 -29.89
CA PRO A 15 -64.70 -1.09 -29.02
C PRO A 15 -65.32 -0.93 -27.59
N VAL A 16 -65.10 -1.86 -26.65
CA VAL A 16 -65.47 -1.63 -25.22
C VAL A 16 -64.38 -2.06 -24.22
N ILE A 17 -63.35 -2.81 -24.64
CA ILE A 17 -62.26 -3.23 -23.74
C ILE A 17 -61.09 -2.22 -23.68
N ALA A 18 -61.10 -1.17 -24.49
CA ALA A 18 -60.04 -0.16 -24.51
C ALA A 18 -60.07 0.83 -23.32
N VAL A 19 -61.17 0.90 -22.55
CA VAL A 19 -61.32 1.90 -21.47
C VAL A 19 -61.17 1.29 -20.06
N LEU A 20 -61.19 -0.05 -19.91
CA LEU A 20 -60.95 -0.71 -18.61
C LEU A 20 -59.52 -1.25 -18.42
N VAL A 21 -58.70 -1.33 -19.47
CA VAL A 21 -57.28 -1.71 -19.35
C VAL A 21 -56.37 -0.50 -19.03
N ILE A 22 -56.85 0.72 -19.25
CA ILE A 22 -56.09 1.96 -18.97
C ILE A 22 -56.12 2.35 -17.49
N ILE A 23 -57.07 1.85 -16.69
CA ILE A 23 -57.16 2.17 -15.25
C ILE A 23 -56.49 1.10 -14.36
N ALA A 24 -56.12 -0.07 -14.92
CA ALA A 24 -55.42 -1.14 -14.18
C ALA A 24 -53.90 -1.20 -14.42
N HIS A 25 -53.34 -0.37 -15.31
CA HIS A 25 -51.87 -0.28 -15.54
C HIS A 25 -51.21 0.95 -14.91
N SER A 26 -51.99 1.83 -14.25
CA SER A 26 -51.47 3.00 -13.53
C SER A 26 -51.18 2.77 -12.05
N VAL A 27 -51.29 1.53 -11.57
CA VAL A 27 -50.91 1.15 -10.20
C VAL A 27 -50.25 -0.22 -10.28
N ILE A 28 -49.04 -0.35 -9.73
CA ILE A 28 -48.14 -1.53 -9.75
C ILE A 28 -47.15 -1.56 -10.93
N SER A 29 -46.19 -0.63 -10.91
CA SER A 29 -44.81 -0.89 -11.40
C SER A 29 -43.80 0.01 -10.69
N ASN A 30 -43.69 -0.11 -9.36
CA ASN A 30 -42.48 0.34 -8.66
C ASN A 30 -41.39 -0.73 -8.83
N ASN A 31 -40.82 -0.83 -10.03
CA ASN A 31 -39.56 -1.50 -10.25
C ASN A 31 -38.47 -0.42 -10.37
N ASP A 32 -37.56 -0.39 -9.39
CA ASP A 32 -36.37 0.46 -9.30
C ASP A 32 -35.33 0.12 -10.40
N THR A 33 -35.73 0.20 -11.67
CA THR A 33 -34.83 0.20 -12.83
C THR A 33 -35.23 1.31 -13.77
N ILE A 34 -35.02 2.55 -13.35
CA ILE A 34 -34.93 3.68 -14.27
C ILE A 34 -33.55 3.61 -14.90
N THR A 35 -33.49 3.15 -16.16
CA THR A 35 -32.39 3.54 -17.05
C THR A 35 -32.58 5.04 -17.28
N ALA A 36 -31.77 5.86 -16.62
CA ALA A 36 -31.72 7.27 -16.94
C ALA A 36 -31.30 7.40 -18.40
N GLU A 37 -32.17 7.95 -19.26
CA GLU A 37 -31.75 8.46 -20.56
C GLU A 37 -30.74 9.58 -20.29
N SER A 38 -29.46 9.25 -20.42
CA SER A 38 -28.38 10.20 -20.26
C SER A 38 -28.42 11.21 -21.40
N ASN A 39 -28.77 12.47 -21.10
CA ASN A 39 -28.21 13.58 -21.86
C ASN A 39 -26.69 13.36 -21.91
N PRO A 40 -26.02 13.44 -23.08
CA PRO A 40 -24.57 13.26 -23.13
C PRO A 40 -23.94 14.32 -22.23
N SER A 41 -23.40 13.87 -21.09
CA SER A 41 -22.70 14.74 -20.17
C SER A 41 -21.56 15.39 -20.94
N GLN A 42 -21.44 16.72 -20.80
CA GLN A 42 -20.27 17.44 -21.30
C GLN A 42 -19.03 16.72 -20.74
N PRO A 43 -18.06 16.31 -21.57
CA PRO A 43 -16.88 15.63 -21.08
C PRO A 43 -16.13 16.55 -20.12
N LEU A 44 -15.89 16.08 -18.89
CA LEU A 44 -15.07 16.80 -17.93
C LEU A 44 -13.67 17.01 -18.52
N THR A 45 -13.16 18.23 -18.39
CA THR A 45 -11.78 18.54 -18.79
C THR A 45 -10.86 18.26 -17.62
N TYR A 46 -9.93 17.32 -17.78
CA TYR A 46 -8.94 17.01 -16.76
C TYR A 46 -7.62 16.52 -17.35
N THR A 47 -6.57 16.56 -16.53
CA THR A 47 -5.24 15.98 -16.82
C THR A 47 -4.90 14.93 -15.77
N THR A 48 -4.33 13.81 -16.18
CA THR A 48 -3.83 12.77 -15.27
C THR A 48 -2.35 12.97 -14.95
N SER A 49 -2.03 12.77 -13.68
CA SER A 49 -0.69 12.76 -13.11
C SER A 49 -0.64 11.72 -11.98
N TRP A 50 0.49 11.60 -11.28
CA TRP A 50 0.67 10.66 -10.19
C TRP A 50 1.66 11.16 -9.14
N ILE A 51 1.65 10.51 -7.98
CA ILE A 51 2.60 10.75 -6.89
C ILE A 51 3.15 9.42 -6.39
N GLY A 52 4.45 9.38 -6.05
CA GLY A 52 5.01 8.34 -5.19
C GLY A 52 5.78 7.23 -5.90
N ASN A 53 5.72 7.12 -7.22
CA ASN A 53 6.59 6.21 -7.98
C ASN A 53 7.35 6.98 -9.06
N THR A 54 8.65 6.70 -9.23
CA THR A 54 9.47 7.34 -10.27
C THR A 54 8.86 7.24 -11.67
N TYR A 55 8.07 6.19 -11.93
CA TYR A 55 7.40 5.99 -13.21
C TYR A 55 5.86 6.07 -13.10
N GLY A 56 5.29 6.80 -14.05
CA GLY A 56 3.86 6.87 -14.32
C GLY A 56 3.30 5.67 -15.05
N PRO A 57 3.86 5.24 -16.21
CA PRO A 57 3.22 4.21 -17.03
C PRO A 57 3.17 2.85 -16.32
N GLY A 58 1.96 2.42 -16.00
CA GLY A 58 1.61 1.02 -15.85
C GLY A 58 1.38 0.37 -17.22
N GLY A 59 1.31 -0.96 -17.28
CA GLY A 59 1.05 -1.70 -18.52
C GLY A 59 -0.21 -2.55 -18.39
N GLU A 60 -0.77 -3.00 -19.51
CA GLU A 60 -1.98 -3.86 -19.46
C GLU A 60 -1.74 -5.20 -18.73
N LEU A 61 -0.48 -5.60 -18.54
CA LEU A 61 -0.12 -6.86 -17.91
C LEU A 61 0.90 -6.62 -16.78
N PRO A 62 0.78 -7.38 -15.67
CA PRO A 62 1.77 -7.37 -14.59
C PRO A 62 3.19 -7.43 -15.15
N GLY A 63 4.02 -6.46 -14.74
CA GLY A 63 5.44 -6.44 -15.02
C GLY A 63 5.89 -6.04 -16.43
N LYS A 64 4.97 -5.73 -17.35
CA LYS A 64 5.30 -5.42 -18.74
C LYS A 64 5.70 -3.97 -19.00
N ASP A 65 5.47 -3.07 -18.05
CA ASP A 65 5.84 -1.66 -18.13
C ASP A 65 6.64 -1.18 -16.92
N LYS A 66 7.20 0.03 -16.99
CA LYS A 66 8.15 0.51 -15.98
C LYS A 66 7.43 0.98 -14.71
N HIS A 67 7.63 0.27 -13.60
CA HIS A 67 7.38 0.77 -12.25
C HIS A 67 8.52 0.38 -11.30
N VAL A 68 8.79 1.19 -10.28
CA VAL A 68 9.64 0.74 -9.17
C VAL A 68 8.78 -0.16 -8.27
N GLN A 69 9.35 -1.26 -7.77
CA GLN A 69 8.65 -2.17 -6.86
C GLN A 69 8.11 -1.45 -5.61
N LEU A 70 7.08 -2.00 -4.98
CA LEU A 70 6.59 -1.50 -3.68
C LEU A 70 7.53 -1.83 -2.50
N SER A 71 8.43 -2.81 -2.68
CA SER A 71 9.38 -3.28 -1.67
C SER A 71 10.63 -3.88 -2.32
N ILE A 72 11.77 -3.82 -1.63
CA ILE A 72 12.99 -4.59 -1.92
C ILE A 72 13.57 -5.06 -0.59
N LEU A 73 13.49 -6.36 -0.31
CA LEU A 73 14.05 -6.95 0.93
C LEU A 73 15.37 -7.68 0.71
N ALA A 74 15.80 -7.83 -0.53
CA ALA A 74 17.14 -8.27 -0.89
C ALA A 74 17.51 -7.73 -2.27
N MET A 75 18.80 -7.49 -2.47
CA MET A 75 19.35 -7.17 -3.78
C MET A 75 20.73 -7.80 -3.95
N ALA A 76 21.13 -7.99 -5.20
CA ALA A 76 22.48 -8.32 -5.59
C ALA A 76 22.88 -7.40 -6.75
N VAL A 77 24.14 -6.97 -6.78
CA VAL A 77 24.68 -6.09 -7.82
C VAL A 77 25.78 -6.83 -8.55
N SER A 78 25.70 -6.90 -9.88
CA SER A 78 26.78 -7.47 -10.70
C SER A 78 27.86 -6.43 -10.99
N PRO A 79 29.08 -6.86 -11.39
CA PRO A 79 30.20 -5.96 -11.65
C PRO A 79 29.89 -4.82 -12.62
N ASP A 80 28.99 -5.04 -13.59
CA ASP A 80 28.57 -4.05 -14.59
C ASP A 80 27.51 -3.05 -14.08
N GLY A 81 27.19 -3.06 -12.79
CA GLY A 81 26.23 -2.15 -12.16
C GLY A 81 24.75 -2.54 -12.32
N THR A 82 24.45 -3.73 -12.83
CA THR A 82 23.07 -4.25 -12.87
C THR A 82 22.62 -4.69 -11.48
N VAL A 83 21.46 -4.21 -11.03
CA VAL A 83 20.83 -4.57 -9.76
C VAL A 83 19.73 -5.60 -10.00
N TYR A 84 19.79 -6.72 -9.29
CA TYR A 84 18.74 -7.73 -9.22
C TYR A 84 18.09 -7.67 -7.84
N ALA A 85 16.79 -7.42 -7.77
CA ALA A 85 16.06 -7.23 -6.53
C ALA A 85 15.11 -8.40 -6.25
N ASN A 86 14.74 -8.56 -4.99
CA ASN A 86 13.71 -9.52 -4.55
C ASN A 86 12.81 -8.89 -3.48
N ALA A 87 11.51 -9.01 -3.69
CA ALA A 87 10.45 -8.64 -2.77
C ALA A 87 9.54 -9.85 -2.52
N PRO A 88 8.98 -10.03 -1.32
CA PRO A 88 8.01 -11.09 -1.10
C PRO A 88 6.71 -10.90 -1.87
N TRP A 89 6.34 -9.65 -2.16
CA TRP A 89 5.15 -9.29 -2.92
C TRP A 89 5.39 -8.00 -3.70
N ASP A 90 4.82 -7.93 -4.89
CA ASP A 90 4.65 -6.72 -5.68
C ASP A 90 3.33 -6.85 -6.44
N GLU A 91 2.44 -5.87 -6.32
CA GLU A 91 1.05 -5.99 -6.84
C GLU A 91 1.04 -6.13 -8.37
N ALA A 92 1.90 -5.38 -9.05
CA ALA A 92 2.15 -5.51 -10.48
C ALA A 92 3.09 -6.67 -10.85
N GLY A 93 3.38 -7.60 -9.93
CA GLY A 93 4.08 -8.85 -10.20
C GLY A 93 5.55 -8.69 -10.58
N ARG A 94 6.22 -7.64 -10.09
CA ARG A 94 7.68 -7.43 -10.20
C ARG A 94 8.41 -7.87 -8.94
N GLU A 95 8.08 -9.00 -8.34
CA GLU A 95 8.83 -9.43 -7.15
C GLU A 95 10.33 -9.58 -7.41
N GLY A 96 10.72 -9.96 -8.62
CA GLY A 96 12.10 -10.01 -9.08
C GLY A 96 12.47 -8.89 -10.05
N GLY A 97 12.61 -7.64 -9.59
CA GLY A 97 12.96 -6.52 -10.47
C GLY A 97 14.43 -6.48 -10.91
N VAL A 98 14.69 -5.91 -12.08
CA VAL A 98 16.04 -5.68 -12.64
C VAL A 98 16.21 -4.21 -12.99
N TYR A 99 17.26 -3.58 -12.48
CA TYR A 99 17.52 -2.14 -12.62
C TYR A 99 18.96 -1.87 -13.06
N LYS A 100 19.18 -0.79 -13.80
CA LYS A 100 20.52 -0.33 -14.19
C LYS A 100 20.50 1.16 -14.50
N ASN A 101 21.52 1.89 -14.06
CA ASN A 101 21.71 3.32 -14.40
C ASN A 101 20.48 4.21 -14.14
N GLY A 102 19.77 3.98 -13.03
CA GLY A 102 18.57 4.74 -12.68
C GLY A 102 17.37 4.40 -13.56
N ASP A 103 17.38 3.23 -14.21
CA ASP A 103 16.28 2.76 -15.05
C ASP A 103 15.81 1.35 -14.67
N VAL A 104 14.53 1.08 -14.94
CA VAL A 104 13.97 -0.27 -14.95
C VAL A 104 14.38 -0.96 -16.24
N LEU A 105 15.14 -2.05 -16.12
CA LEU A 105 15.55 -2.87 -17.25
C LEU A 105 14.58 -4.02 -17.52
N GLY A 106 13.91 -4.54 -16.49
CA GLY A 106 12.93 -5.61 -16.64
C GLY A 106 12.65 -6.33 -15.32
N GLN A 107 12.23 -7.59 -15.43
CA GLN A 107 11.97 -8.46 -14.29
C GLN A 107 12.24 -9.92 -14.59
N LEU A 108 12.46 -10.70 -13.53
CA LEU A 108 12.53 -12.15 -13.55
C LEU A 108 11.16 -12.73 -13.90
N ASP A 109 11.13 -13.76 -14.74
CA ASP A 109 9.87 -14.30 -15.22
C ASP A 109 9.07 -15.01 -14.13
N ALA A 110 7.75 -14.97 -14.26
CA ALA A 110 6.86 -15.89 -13.55
C ALA A 110 7.04 -15.88 -12.01
N THR A 111 7.23 -14.69 -11.43
CA THR A 111 7.34 -14.48 -9.99
C THR A 111 6.00 -14.30 -9.29
N HIS A 112 4.94 -14.04 -10.07
CA HIS A 112 3.59 -13.74 -9.60
C HIS A 112 2.55 -14.72 -10.18
N GLY A 113 1.46 -14.94 -9.45
CA GLY A 113 0.35 -15.80 -9.87
C GLY A 113 0.71 -17.29 -9.92
N TRP A 114 -0.28 -18.15 -10.15
CA TRP A 114 -0.12 -19.62 -10.11
C TRP A 114 0.49 -20.11 -8.79
N GLY A 115 0.08 -19.48 -7.68
CA GLY A 115 0.62 -19.75 -6.35
C GLY A 115 2.08 -19.34 -6.14
N ARG A 116 2.66 -18.54 -7.03
CA ARG A 116 4.01 -17.99 -6.89
C ARG A 116 3.98 -16.62 -6.24
N SER A 117 5.02 -16.38 -5.46
CA SER A 117 5.37 -15.10 -4.87
C SER A 117 6.89 -15.06 -4.73
N GLY A 118 7.46 -13.86 -4.59
CA GLY A 118 8.90 -13.70 -4.40
C GLY A 118 9.38 -14.10 -3.00
N GLY A 119 10.43 -13.45 -2.54
CA GLY A 119 11.08 -13.82 -1.29
C GLY A 119 12.01 -12.75 -0.75
N THR A 120 12.93 -13.18 0.14
CA THR A 120 13.77 -12.26 0.91
C THR A 120 15.27 -12.47 0.68
N ALA A 121 15.66 -13.12 -0.40
CA ALA A 121 17.06 -13.38 -0.71
C ALA A 121 17.29 -13.52 -2.22
N ILE A 122 18.42 -13.02 -2.69
CA ILE A 122 18.85 -13.12 -4.09
C ILE A 122 20.37 -13.08 -4.15
N ALA A 123 20.95 -13.82 -5.10
CA ALA A 123 22.36 -13.75 -5.44
C ALA A 123 22.54 -13.90 -6.95
N VAL A 124 23.70 -13.49 -7.46
CA VAL A 124 24.06 -13.57 -8.88
C VAL A 124 25.51 -14.05 -8.99
N ASN A 125 25.80 -14.91 -9.97
CA ASN A 125 27.16 -15.23 -10.41
C ASN A 125 27.30 -14.88 -11.90
N ASP A 126 28.34 -15.37 -12.58
CA ASP A 126 28.56 -14.99 -13.98
C ASP A 126 27.47 -15.51 -14.92
N ASN A 127 26.85 -16.64 -14.58
CA ASN A 127 25.92 -17.37 -15.45
C ASN A 127 24.45 -17.16 -15.07
N TYR A 128 24.14 -17.09 -13.79
CA TYR A 128 22.79 -17.25 -13.27
C TYR A 128 22.45 -16.25 -12.17
N ILE A 129 21.15 -16.02 -12.03
CA ILE A 129 20.51 -15.34 -10.90
C ILE A 129 19.80 -16.41 -10.07
N TYR A 130 19.95 -16.36 -8.76
CA TYR A 130 19.34 -17.28 -7.80
C TYR A 130 18.43 -16.49 -6.87
N MET A 131 17.13 -16.65 -7.02
CA MET A 131 16.13 -15.89 -6.26
C MET A 131 15.38 -16.83 -5.31
N ALA A 132 15.28 -16.46 -4.03
CA ALA A 132 14.37 -17.13 -3.10
C ALA A 132 12.91 -16.82 -3.47
N MET A 133 12.07 -17.83 -3.46
CA MET A 133 10.66 -17.75 -3.82
C MET A 133 9.81 -18.63 -2.91
N ARG A 134 8.51 -18.37 -2.93
CA ARG A 134 7.50 -19.28 -2.39
C ARG A 134 6.59 -19.78 -3.51
N GLN A 135 6.32 -21.08 -3.52
CA GLN A 135 5.39 -21.74 -4.43
C GLN A 135 4.31 -22.48 -3.63
N THR A 136 3.05 -22.23 -3.98
CA THR A 136 1.86 -22.94 -3.49
C THR A 136 1.03 -23.46 -4.66
N GLY A 137 0.01 -24.28 -4.38
CA GLY A 137 -0.98 -24.70 -5.36
C GLY A 137 -0.57 -25.93 -6.18
N ARG A 138 -1.58 -26.63 -6.70
CA ARG A 138 -1.45 -27.93 -7.38
C ARG A 138 -1.75 -27.80 -8.87
N TYR A 139 -0.72 -27.52 -9.67
CA TYR A 139 -0.85 -27.36 -11.12
C TYR A 139 -0.26 -28.53 -11.93
N GLY A 140 -0.09 -29.70 -11.29
CA GLY A 140 0.37 -30.94 -11.93
C GLY A 140 1.69 -31.46 -11.38
N VAL A 141 2.39 -32.28 -12.16
CA VAL A 141 3.70 -32.85 -11.81
C VAL A 141 4.73 -31.74 -11.68
N GLY A 142 5.57 -31.80 -10.64
CA GLY A 142 6.59 -30.77 -10.36
C GLY A 142 6.08 -29.58 -9.54
N TYR A 143 4.85 -29.63 -9.01
CA TYR A 143 4.28 -28.63 -8.10
C TYR A 143 4.10 -29.19 -6.67
N PRO A 144 3.92 -28.31 -5.66
CA PRO A 144 3.55 -28.74 -4.30
C PRO A 144 2.26 -29.57 -4.27
N ASN A 145 2.13 -30.40 -3.23
CA ASN A 145 0.85 -31.00 -2.87
C ASN A 145 -0.16 -29.93 -2.39
N SER A 146 -1.44 -30.29 -2.26
CA SER A 146 -2.55 -29.36 -1.98
C SER A 146 -2.30 -28.40 -0.82
N ASP A 147 -1.71 -28.90 0.26
CA ASP A 147 -1.52 -28.15 1.51
C ASP A 147 -0.07 -27.68 1.69
N ASP A 148 0.82 -28.07 0.78
CA ASP A 148 2.24 -27.77 0.86
C ASP A 148 2.57 -26.39 0.28
N LYS A 149 3.47 -25.72 0.98
CA LYS A 149 4.12 -24.48 0.58
C LYS A 149 5.60 -24.76 0.47
N TRP A 150 6.11 -24.72 -0.76
CA TRP A 150 7.55 -24.81 -0.98
C TRP A 150 8.18 -23.44 -0.79
N TYR A 151 9.30 -23.43 -0.06
CA TYR A 151 10.25 -22.34 -0.05
C TYR A 151 11.45 -22.80 -0.85
N CYS A 152 11.68 -22.17 -2.00
CA CYS A 152 12.61 -22.65 -3.00
C CYS A 152 13.56 -21.54 -3.47
N VAL A 153 14.67 -21.96 -4.06
CA VAL A 153 15.51 -21.07 -4.89
C VAL A 153 15.20 -21.37 -6.34
N ARG A 154 14.77 -20.37 -7.10
CA ARG A 154 14.63 -20.48 -8.56
C ARG A 154 15.85 -19.89 -9.23
N ARG A 155 16.37 -20.62 -10.23
CA ARG A 155 17.51 -20.20 -11.04
C ARG A 155 17.01 -19.54 -12.33
N TYR A 156 17.61 -18.42 -12.71
CA TYR A 156 17.28 -17.68 -13.93
C TYR A 156 18.53 -17.42 -14.77
N ASN A 157 18.36 -17.34 -16.10
CA ASN A 157 19.44 -16.93 -17.00
C ASN A 157 19.63 -15.40 -16.90
N ARG A 158 20.87 -14.95 -16.86
CA ARG A 158 21.18 -13.50 -16.84
C ARG A 158 20.84 -12.78 -18.13
N SER A 159 20.88 -13.48 -19.26
CA SER A 159 20.70 -12.87 -20.59
C SER A 159 19.25 -12.54 -20.93
N ASN A 160 18.28 -13.22 -20.31
CA ASN A 160 16.87 -13.08 -20.68
C ASN A 160 15.89 -13.14 -19.50
N TYR A 161 16.40 -13.26 -18.27
CA TYR A 161 15.61 -13.27 -17.03
C TYR A 161 14.58 -14.41 -16.93
N LYS A 162 14.71 -15.45 -17.77
CA LYS A 162 13.83 -16.63 -17.75
C LYS A 162 14.37 -17.73 -16.86
N GLY A 163 13.45 -18.54 -16.32
CA GLY A 163 13.78 -19.75 -15.57
C GLY A 163 14.82 -20.63 -16.29
N ALA A 164 15.89 -20.98 -15.60
CA ALA A 164 17.02 -21.75 -16.12
C ALA A 164 16.96 -23.19 -15.59
N LYS A 165 16.36 -24.08 -16.39
CA LYS A 165 16.16 -25.49 -16.06
C LYS A 165 17.45 -26.22 -15.65
N PHE A 166 17.33 -27.19 -14.75
CA PHE A 166 18.41 -28.12 -14.42
C PHE A 166 17.87 -29.55 -14.24
N LYS A 167 18.77 -30.53 -14.31
CA LYS A 167 18.40 -31.94 -14.15
C LYS A 167 17.89 -32.18 -12.72
N GLY A 168 16.64 -32.61 -12.60
CA GLY A 168 15.97 -32.84 -11.31
C GLY A 168 15.37 -31.59 -10.67
N GLY A 169 15.29 -30.47 -11.41
CA GLY A 169 14.60 -29.27 -10.94
C GLY A 169 13.08 -29.47 -10.85
N ASN A 170 12.45 -28.68 -9.98
CA ASN A 170 11.01 -28.65 -9.75
C ASN A 170 10.38 -27.41 -10.40
N GLY A 171 9.06 -27.27 -10.26
CA GLY A 171 8.23 -26.28 -10.96
C GLY A 171 7.92 -26.73 -12.38
N TYR A 172 6.95 -26.06 -13.02
CA TYR A 172 6.53 -26.36 -14.40
C TYR A 172 7.66 -26.34 -15.44
N ASP A 173 8.74 -25.60 -15.17
CA ASP A 173 9.86 -25.40 -16.08
C ASP A 173 11.16 -26.06 -15.57
N ASN A 174 11.10 -26.85 -14.50
CA ASN A 174 12.23 -27.54 -13.88
C ASN A 174 13.39 -26.60 -13.46
N SER A 175 13.07 -25.39 -13.01
CA SER A 175 14.05 -24.36 -12.62
C SER A 175 14.12 -24.10 -11.11
N MET A 176 13.35 -24.83 -10.30
CA MET A 176 13.26 -24.61 -8.85
C MET A 176 13.96 -25.69 -8.03
N LEU A 177 14.74 -25.25 -7.04
CA LEU A 177 15.35 -26.07 -6.00
C LEU A 177 14.57 -25.89 -4.70
N ILE A 178 13.90 -26.95 -4.22
CA ILE A 178 13.17 -26.91 -2.95
C ILE A 178 14.17 -26.92 -1.79
N ILE A 179 14.06 -25.95 -0.89
CA ILE A 179 14.94 -25.83 0.29
C ILE A 179 14.24 -26.38 1.51
N ASN A 180 12.99 -25.97 1.75
CA ASN A 180 12.14 -26.51 2.80
C ASN A 180 10.65 -26.45 2.38
N THR A 181 9.82 -27.22 3.09
CA THR A 181 8.38 -27.29 2.87
C THR A 181 7.67 -26.94 4.16
N ASN A 182 6.72 -26.00 4.11
CA ASN A 182 5.89 -25.53 5.23
C ASN A 182 6.62 -24.89 6.42
N GLN A 183 7.94 -24.71 6.35
CA GLN A 183 8.73 -24.26 7.50
C GLN A 183 9.05 -22.76 7.49
N GLY A 184 9.27 -22.13 6.33
CA GLY A 184 9.38 -20.68 6.24
C GLY A 184 10.38 -20.14 5.23
N LEU A 185 10.41 -18.81 5.14
CA LEU A 185 11.19 -18.05 4.16
C LEU A 185 12.71 -18.33 4.23
N ILE A 186 13.33 -18.41 3.05
CA ILE A 186 14.77 -18.39 2.86
C ILE A 186 15.27 -16.94 3.05
N ARG A 187 16.17 -16.71 4.01
CA ARG A 187 16.61 -15.36 4.39
C ARG A 187 17.96 -14.93 3.83
N GLY A 188 18.71 -15.83 3.19
CA GLY A 188 20.00 -15.49 2.59
C GLY A 188 20.41 -16.46 1.50
N ILE A 189 21.05 -15.91 0.47
CA ILE A 189 21.68 -16.64 -0.62
C ILE A 189 23.00 -15.93 -0.91
N ALA A 190 24.07 -16.70 -1.12
CA ALA A 190 25.31 -16.23 -1.74
C ALA A 190 25.75 -17.26 -2.78
N ALA A 191 26.41 -16.81 -3.84
CA ALA A 191 26.85 -17.70 -4.91
C ALA A 191 28.17 -17.24 -5.52
N ASP A 192 28.99 -18.21 -5.93
CA ASP A 192 30.04 -18.04 -6.92
C ASP A 192 29.74 -18.96 -8.13
N ASN A 193 30.67 -19.08 -9.07
CA ASN A 193 30.46 -19.92 -10.27
C ASN A 193 30.41 -21.43 -9.99
N SER A 194 30.87 -21.87 -8.81
CA SER A 194 31.01 -23.26 -8.40
C SER A 194 29.99 -23.68 -7.32
N ARG A 195 29.61 -22.77 -6.42
CA ARG A 195 28.79 -23.06 -5.24
C ARG A 195 27.66 -22.05 -5.05
N LEU A 196 26.54 -22.57 -4.59
CA LEU A 196 25.37 -21.83 -4.13
C LEU A 196 25.16 -22.14 -2.64
N TYR A 197 25.17 -21.11 -1.81
CA TYR A 197 24.96 -21.20 -0.36
C TYR A 197 23.58 -20.64 -0.04
N VAL A 198 22.78 -21.39 0.71
CA VAL A 198 21.39 -21.02 1.02
C VAL A 198 21.14 -21.12 2.52
N SER A 199 20.65 -20.04 3.12
CA SER A 199 20.22 -20.03 4.52
C SER A 199 18.80 -20.57 4.66
N ASP A 200 18.69 -21.82 5.10
CA ASP A 200 17.45 -22.45 5.52
C ASP A 200 17.16 -22.07 6.98
N THR A 201 16.79 -20.80 7.16
CA THR A 201 16.59 -20.16 8.46
C THR A 201 15.72 -20.94 9.43
N PRO A 202 14.52 -21.43 9.06
CA PRO A 202 13.66 -22.13 10.03
C PRO A 202 14.27 -23.46 10.51
N ASN A 203 15.15 -24.08 9.71
CA ASN A 203 15.82 -25.33 10.07
C ASN A 203 17.20 -25.16 10.71
N ASN A 204 17.65 -23.92 10.93
CA ASN A 204 18.98 -23.63 11.46
C ASN A 204 20.12 -24.27 10.63
N LYS A 205 20.02 -24.20 9.30
CA LYS A 205 21.01 -24.77 8.39
C LYS A 205 21.48 -23.79 7.32
N ILE A 206 22.74 -23.90 6.94
CA ILE A 206 23.22 -23.45 5.64
C ILE A 206 23.37 -24.68 4.76
N LYS A 207 22.69 -24.68 3.61
CA LYS A 207 22.75 -25.75 2.61
C LYS A 207 23.58 -25.28 1.42
N VAL A 208 24.48 -26.13 0.95
CA VAL A 208 25.39 -25.83 -0.15
C VAL A 208 25.11 -26.75 -1.32
N TYR A 209 25.01 -26.15 -2.49
CA TYR A 209 24.76 -26.82 -3.74
C TYR A 209 25.84 -26.46 -4.74
N ASP A 210 26.03 -27.35 -5.72
CA ASP A 210 26.81 -27.04 -6.90
C ASP A 210 26.04 -26.02 -7.76
N ALA A 211 26.67 -24.91 -8.12
CA ALA A 211 25.99 -23.78 -8.78
C ALA A 211 25.47 -24.14 -10.20
N GLN A 212 26.10 -25.12 -10.86
CA GLN A 212 25.78 -25.54 -12.22
C GLN A 212 24.74 -26.66 -12.27
N THR A 213 24.90 -27.68 -11.43
CA THR A 213 24.04 -28.87 -11.40
C THR A 213 22.91 -28.77 -10.39
N MET A 214 22.99 -27.83 -9.43
CA MET A 214 22.06 -27.65 -8.31
C MET A 214 21.97 -28.87 -7.38
N LYS A 215 22.93 -29.80 -7.46
CA LYS A 215 23.00 -30.97 -6.58
C LYS A 215 23.52 -30.56 -5.19
N PRO A 216 23.01 -31.16 -4.12
CA PRO A 216 23.53 -30.91 -2.78
C PRO A 216 25.00 -31.36 -2.69
N VAL A 217 25.82 -30.53 -2.08
CA VAL A 217 27.25 -30.78 -1.83
C VAL A 217 27.46 -31.08 -0.36
N LYS A 218 26.96 -30.21 0.52
CA LYS A 218 27.10 -30.32 1.98
C LYS A 218 26.10 -29.40 2.68
N GLU A 219 25.91 -29.61 3.97
CA GLU A 219 25.15 -28.72 4.84
C GLU A 219 25.79 -28.67 6.23
N TRP A 220 25.57 -27.57 6.95
CA TRP A 220 26.00 -27.43 8.34
C TRP A 220 25.00 -26.61 9.15
N SER A 221 25.03 -26.84 10.46
CA SER A 221 24.14 -26.16 11.41
C SER A 221 24.64 -24.75 11.70
N VAL A 222 23.75 -23.77 11.57
CA VAL A 222 23.95 -22.38 11.99
C VAL A 222 22.64 -21.94 12.64
N ASN A 223 22.70 -21.31 13.81
CA ASN A 223 21.46 -20.84 14.44
C ASN A 223 20.87 -19.65 13.65
N GLN A 224 19.63 -19.79 13.20
CA GLN A 224 18.83 -18.77 12.49
C GLN A 224 19.62 -17.97 11.42
N PRO A 225 20.23 -18.64 10.42
CA PRO A 225 21.06 -17.99 9.43
C PRO A 225 20.23 -17.05 8.56
N GLY A 226 20.74 -15.85 8.33
CA GLY A 226 20.15 -14.75 7.57
C GLY A 226 20.94 -14.46 6.30
N LYS A 227 21.16 -13.19 6.00
CA LYS A 227 21.89 -12.77 4.79
C LYS A 227 23.31 -13.35 4.76
N LEU A 228 23.79 -13.62 3.55
CA LEU A 228 25.08 -14.24 3.27
C LEU A 228 25.94 -13.35 2.39
N ALA A 229 27.26 -13.37 2.58
CA ALA A 229 28.24 -12.80 1.66
C ALA A 229 29.48 -13.70 1.58
N LEU A 230 30.07 -13.82 0.38
CA LEU A 230 31.35 -14.50 0.19
C LEU A 230 32.47 -13.46 0.19
N ASP A 231 33.53 -13.72 0.94
CA ASP A 231 34.74 -12.91 0.84
C ASP A 231 35.71 -13.46 -0.21
N LYS A 232 36.70 -12.65 -0.59
CA LYS A 232 37.69 -13.02 -1.61
C LYS A 232 38.70 -14.07 -1.11
N THR A 233 38.59 -14.51 0.14
CA THR A 233 39.46 -15.53 0.76
C THR A 233 38.80 -16.89 0.91
N GLY A 234 37.57 -17.04 0.42
CA GLY A 234 36.82 -18.29 0.53
C GLY A 234 36.23 -18.51 1.93
N SER A 235 35.86 -17.46 2.66
CA SER A 235 34.99 -17.57 3.83
C SER A 235 33.58 -17.09 3.52
N LEU A 236 32.60 -17.65 4.25
CA LEU A 236 31.20 -17.26 4.17
C LEU A 236 30.83 -16.43 5.40
N TRP A 237 30.36 -15.21 5.17
CA TRP A 237 29.81 -14.35 6.20
C TRP A 237 28.30 -14.55 6.31
N VAL A 238 27.79 -14.67 7.53
CA VAL A 238 26.36 -14.86 7.79
C VAL A 238 25.86 -13.95 8.90
N ILE A 239 24.74 -13.27 8.68
CA ILE A 239 23.97 -12.62 9.73
C ILE A 239 23.17 -13.67 10.50
N GLN A 240 23.26 -13.72 11.82
CA GLN A 240 22.38 -14.52 12.67
C GLN A 240 21.19 -13.67 13.15
N ASN A 241 20.01 -13.88 12.54
CA ASN A 241 18.86 -12.98 12.68
C ASN A 241 18.33 -12.82 14.12
N LYS A 242 18.50 -13.83 14.99
CA LYS A 242 18.00 -13.78 16.37
C LYS A 242 18.95 -13.08 17.35
N THR A 243 20.26 -13.22 17.12
CA THR A 243 21.30 -12.70 18.02
C THR A 243 21.94 -11.41 17.51
N ASN A 244 21.60 -10.98 16.29
CA ASN A 244 22.19 -9.83 15.60
C ASN A 244 23.73 -9.93 15.47
N LYS A 245 24.28 -11.14 15.51
CA LYS A 245 25.71 -11.39 15.30
C LYS A 245 26.00 -11.64 13.84
N ILE A 246 27.20 -11.33 13.40
CA ILE A 246 27.68 -11.66 12.07
C ILE A 246 28.84 -12.64 12.24
N LEU A 247 28.74 -13.84 11.67
CA LEU A 247 29.75 -14.88 11.82
C LEU A 247 30.56 -15.04 10.54
N LYS A 248 31.87 -15.24 10.69
CA LYS A 248 32.77 -15.74 9.65
C LYS A 248 32.78 -17.26 9.73
N LEU A 249 32.41 -17.93 8.64
CA LEU A 249 32.41 -19.38 8.55
C LEU A 249 33.44 -19.86 7.53
N ASN A 250 34.15 -20.91 7.90
CA ASN A 250 34.95 -21.67 6.96
C ASN A 250 34.01 -22.43 6.00
N ILE A 251 34.12 -22.21 4.68
CA ILE A 251 33.20 -22.85 3.71
C ILE A 251 33.35 -24.36 3.61
N GLU A 252 34.51 -24.90 4.00
CA GLU A 252 34.75 -26.34 3.91
C GLU A 252 34.11 -27.11 5.07
N THR A 253 34.21 -26.56 6.28
CA THR A 253 33.84 -27.23 7.54
C THR A 253 32.58 -26.65 8.20
N GLY A 254 32.13 -25.46 7.81
CA GLY A 254 31.06 -24.72 8.48
C GLY A 254 31.43 -24.17 9.86
N LYS A 255 32.68 -24.35 10.32
CA LYS A 255 33.13 -23.88 11.63
C LYS A 255 33.23 -22.37 11.67
N VAL A 256 32.85 -21.79 12.81
CA VAL A 256 33.00 -20.36 13.09
C VAL A 256 34.48 -20.03 13.28
N GLN A 257 34.98 -19.08 12.50
CA GLN A 257 36.37 -18.60 12.56
C GLN A 257 36.49 -17.18 13.13
N GLY A 258 35.37 -16.45 13.23
CA GLY A 258 35.35 -15.08 13.73
C GLY A 258 33.93 -14.55 13.80
N LYS A 259 33.79 -13.37 14.39
CA LYS A 259 32.49 -12.69 14.55
C LYS A 259 32.60 -11.17 14.61
N ILE A 260 31.50 -10.51 14.28
CA ILE A 260 31.26 -9.09 14.52
C ILE A 260 29.96 -8.97 15.32
N ASP A 261 30.06 -8.34 16.50
CA ASP A 261 28.94 -8.14 17.44
C ASP A 261 28.63 -6.65 17.65
N SER A 262 29.30 -5.74 16.92
CA SER A 262 29.20 -4.28 17.10
C SER A 262 28.08 -3.61 16.29
N VAL A 263 27.41 -4.34 15.39
CA VAL A 263 26.28 -3.83 14.60
C VAL A 263 24.98 -4.17 15.33
N ARG A 264 24.17 -3.17 15.65
CA ARG A 264 23.01 -3.36 16.54
C ARG A 264 21.91 -4.21 15.90
N ILE A 265 21.55 -3.93 14.66
CA ILE A 265 20.58 -4.72 13.89
C ILE A 265 21.13 -4.88 12.46
N PRO A 266 21.96 -5.90 12.18
CA PRO A 266 22.48 -6.11 10.83
C PRO A 266 21.36 -6.60 9.89
N THR A 267 21.22 -5.97 8.72
CA THR A 267 20.09 -6.22 7.79
C THR A 267 20.50 -6.58 6.37
N ALA A 268 21.67 -6.12 5.96
CA ALA A 268 22.27 -6.34 4.66
C ALA A 268 23.76 -6.55 4.83
N ILE A 269 24.36 -7.33 3.95
CA ILE A 269 25.79 -7.67 4.00
C ILE A 269 26.31 -7.89 2.58
N VAL A 270 27.47 -7.32 2.26
CA VAL A 270 28.19 -7.55 1.01
C VAL A 270 29.69 -7.39 1.23
N VAL A 271 30.51 -8.01 0.38
CA VAL A 271 31.95 -7.78 0.34
C VAL A 271 32.29 -6.92 -0.87
N ASP A 272 33.05 -5.84 -0.66
CA ASP A 272 33.43 -4.92 -1.72
C ASP A 272 34.69 -5.35 -2.49
N ASN A 273 35.09 -4.53 -3.47
CA ASN A 273 36.27 -4.81 -4.30
C ASN A 273 37.59 -4.78 -3.52
N GLN A 274 37.65 -4.12 -2.36
CA GLN A 274 38.81 -4.09 -1.48
C GLN A 274 38.82 -5.24 -0.45
N ASN A 275 37.91 -6.21 -0.58
CA ASN A 275 37.71 -7.29 0.37
C ASN A 275 37.34 -6.78 1.78
N ARG A 276 36.53 -5.72 1.84
CA ARG A 276 35.92 -5.21 3.07
C ARG A 276 34.47 -5.63 3.16
N LEU A 277 34.00 -5.86 4.38
CA LEU A 277 32.62 -6.24 4.66
C LEU A 277 31.79 -4.98 4.93
N LEU A 278 30.80 -4.73 4.09
CA LEU A 278 29.81 -3.67 4.28
C LEU A 278 28.56 -4.28 4.90
N VAL A 279 28.12 -3.71 6.03
CA VAL A 279 26.98 -4.21 6.80
C VAL A 279 25.99 -3.08 7.01
N GLY A 280 24.75 -3.27 6.58
CA GLY A 280 23.65 -2.33 6.85
C GLY A 280 23.19 -2.44 8.29
N ASP A 281 23.20 -1.32 9.03
CA ASP A 281 22.59 -1.23 10.35
C ASP A 281 21.14 -0.74 10.20
N GLY A 282 20.18 -1.63 10.39
CA GLY A 282 18.75 -1.29 10.47
C GLY A 282 18.29 -0.92 11.88
N GLY A 283 19.22 -0.65 12.79
CA GLY A 283 18.99 -0.08 14.11
C GLY A 283 19.05 1.46 14.09
N PRO A 284 19.09 2.12 15.26
CA PRO A 284 19.05 3.58 15.37
C PRO A 284 20.11 4.30 14.53
N ASP A 285 21.30 3.71 14.32
CA ASP A 285 22.36 4.34 13.53
C ASP A 285 22.03 4.45 12.02
N ASN A 286 21.14 3.61 11.46
CA ASN A 286 20.66 3.65 10.07
C ASN A 286 21.73 4.01 9.01
N GLN A 287 22.86 3.32 9.04
CA GLN A 287 23.98 3.56 8.13
C GLN A 287 24.72 2.26 7.82
N ILE A 288 25.64 2.29 6.86
CA ILE A 288 26.50 1.16 6.52
C ILE A 288 27.75 1.21 7.42
N LYS A 289 28.08 0.08 8.04
CA LYS A 289 29.31 -0.16 8.82
C LYS A 289 30.30 -0.93 7.95
N ILE A 290 31.56 -0.49 7.90
CA ILE A 290 32.59 -1.08 7.04
C ILE A 290 33.63 -1.76 7.93
N PHE A 291 34.03 -2.98 7.57
CA PHE A 291 35.05 -3.75 8.27
C PHE A 291 36.11 -4.28 7.32
N LYS A 292 37.37 -4.27 7.72
CA LYS A 292 38.51 -4.76 6.95
C LYS A 292 39.21 -5.94 7.63
N ASN A 293 40.27 -6.43 6.97
CA ASN A 293 41.10 -7.56 7.41
C ASN A 293 40.29 -8.87 7.46
N LEU A 294 39.45 -9.09 6.45
CA LEU A 294 38.64 -10.31 6.35
C LEU A 294 39.50 -11.56 6.11
N ASP A 295 40.72 -11.39 5.61
CA ASP A 295 41.74 -12.41 5.39
C ASP A 295 42.46 -12.86 6.68
N SER A 296 42.36 -12.08 7.76
CA SER A 296 43.01 -12.40 9.03
C SER A 296 42.37 -13.61 9.73
N SER A 297 43.17 -14.30 10.55
CA SER A 297 42.69 -15.28 11.55
C SER A 297 42.01 -14.60 12.75
N ASN A 298 42.19 -13.29 12.92
CA ASN A 298 41.51 -12.49 13.94
C ASN A 298 40.14 -12.01 13.44
N ASN A 299 39.33 -11.46 14.36
CA ASN A 299 38.08 -10.80 13.99
C ASN A 299 38.36 -9.57 13.10
N PRO A 300 37.47 -9.25 12.13
CA PRO A 300 37.56 -8.03 11.35
C PRO A 300 37.60 -6.78 12.23
N THR A 301 38.26 -5.75 11.73
CA THR A 301 38.36 -4.45 12.42
C THR A 301 37.53 -3.40 11.71
N PRO A 302 36.91 -2.44 12.44
CA PRO A 302 36.19 -1.33 11.80
C PRO A 302 37.09 -0.53 10.86
N ASP A 303 36.55 -0.14 9.70
CA ASP A 303 37.23 0.65 8.66
C ASP A 303 36.46 1.94 8.28
N GLY A 304 35.39 2.25 9.00
CA GLY A 304 34.58 3.45 8.78
C GLY A 304 33.11 3.12 8.51
N THR A 305 32.40 4.11 7.97
CA THR A 305 30.96 4.05 7.77
C THR A 305 30.56 4.81 6.50
N PHE A 306 29.46 4.42 5.88
CA PHE A 306 28.85 5.13 4.76
C PHE A 306 27.39 5.45 5.09
N GLY A 307 26.98 6.70 4.92
CA GLY A 307 25.72 7.21 5.46
C GLY A 307 25.91 8.05 6.72
N VAL A 308 24.89 8.85 7.04
CA VAL A 308 24.87 9.69 8.25
C VAL A 308 24.34 8.90 9.44
N LYS A 309 25.03 8.96 10.58
CA LYS A 309 24.61 8.26 11.82
C LYS A 309 23.27 8.79 12.31
N GLY A 310 22.33 7.88 12.48
CA GLY A 310 20.93 8.18 12.80
C GLY A 310 20.01 8.14 11.57
N GLY A 311 20.59 8.07 10.36
CA GLY A 311 19.85 8.11 9.10
C GLY A 311 18.89 9.29 9.05
N ILE A 312 17.66 9.05 8.58
CA ILE A 312 16.58 10.04 8.51
C ILE A 312 16.17 10.65 9.87
N TYR A 313 16.58 10.05 10.99
CA TYR A 313 16.26 10.52 12.35
C TYR A 313 17.38 11.36 13.00
N SER A 314 18.43 11.69 12.25
CA SER A 314 19.58 12.45 12.74
C SER A 314 19.44 13.97 12.55
N GLY A 315 20.35 14.74 13.14
CA GLY A 315 20.40 16.20 13.01
C GLY A 315 19.69 16.95 14.13
N SER A 316 19.49 18.25 13.92
CA SER A 316 18.67 19.09 14.81
C SER A 316 17.20 18.64 14.78
N PRO A 317 16.39 18.95 15.80
CA PRO A 317 14.99 18.52 15.82
C PRO A 317 14.19 18.91 14.57
N GLN A 318 14.48 20.05 13.94
CA GLN A 318 13.80 20.51 12.72
C GLN A 318 14.18 19.72 11.46
N GLU A 319 15.21 18.87 11.54
CA GLU A 319 15.69 18.05 10.42
C GLU A 319 15.24 16.59 10.51
N ILE A 320 14.75 16.16 11.68
CA ILE A 320 14.25 14.81 11.90
C ILE A 320 13.09 14.52 10.94
N GLY A 321 13.16 13.39 10.23
CA GLY A 321 12.16 12.97 9.26
C GLY A 321 12.38 13.53 7.85
N LYS A 322 13.24 14.55 7.64
CA LYS A 322 13.45 15.13 6.31
C LYS A 322 14.31 14.23 5.41
N ILE A 323 13.92 14.15 4.15
CA ILE A 323 14.71 13.46 3.11
C ILE A 323 15.95 14.29 2.80
N ARG A 324 17.12 13.71 3.08
CA ARG A 324 18.43 14.35 2.88
C ARG A 324 19.44 13.35 2.30
N PRO A 325 20.47 13.82 1.57
CA PRO A 325 21.51 12.93 1.04
C PRO A 325 22.12 12.06 2.12
N LEU A 326 22.32 10.76 1.85
CA LEU A 326 22.95 9.79 2.76
C LEU A 326 22.21 9.55 4.09
N HIS A 327 20.98 10.04 4.26
CA HIS A 327 20.14 9.80 5.43
C HIS A 327 19.19 8.62 5.16
N PHE A 328 19.69 7.39 5.32
CA PHE A 328 18.92 6.19 5.02
C PHE A 328 17.76 5.94 6.00
N ASN A 329 16.78 5.15 5.55
CA ASN A 329 15.63 4.73 6.36
C ASN A 329 15.40 3.22 6.17
N SER A 330 15.88 2.40 7.13
CA SER A 330 15.79 0.93 7.08
C SER A 330 16.47 0.30 5.86
N ILE A 331 17.80 0.20 5.92
CA ILE A 331 18.60 -0.46 4.87
C ILE A 331 18.21 -1.95 4.80
N THR A 332 17.90 -2.44 3.60
CA THR A 332 17.53 -3.85 3.34
C THR A 332 18.42 -4.53 2.31
N GLY A 333 19.18 -3.76 1.53
CA GLY A 333 20.09 -4.25 0.52
C GLY A 333 21.29 -3.33 0.34
N ILE A 334 22.46 -3.92 0.11
CA ILE A 334 23.71 -3.22 -0.23
C ILE A 334 24.36 -3.99 -1.38
N GLY A 335 24.94 -3.29 -2.34
CA GLY A 335 25.78 -3.88 -3.38
C GLY A 335 26.87 -2.91 -3.82
N VAL A 336 27.91 -3.45 -4.43
CA VAL A 336 29.05 -2.68 -4.96
C VAL A 336 29.36 -3.19 -6.36
N ASP A 337 29.48 -2.29 -7.33
CA ASP A 337 29.88 -2.64 -8.70
C ASP A 337 31.41 -2.59 -8.88
N GLN A 338 31.93 -2.87 -10.08
CA GLN A 338 33.37 -2.85 -10.36
C GLN A 338 34.01 -1.46 -10.23
N ASP A 339 33.21 -0.39 -10.41
CA ASP A 339 33.66 1.00 -10.34
C ASP A 339 33.63 1.55 -8.91
N ASN A 340 33.27 0.71 -7.92
CA ASN A 340 33.10 1.04 -6.50
C ASN A 340 31.92 1.98 -6.21
N ASN A 341 30.91 2.01 -7.08
CA ASN A 341 29.63 2.62 -6.73
C ASN A 341 28.92 1.76 -5.67
N ILE A 342 28.38 2.39 -4.65
CA ILE A 342 27.61 1.76 -3.58
C ILE A 342 26.13 1.90 -3.90
N TYR A 343 25.44 0.77 -3.93
CA TYR A 343 24.01 0.70 -4.16
C TYR A 343 23.32 0.38 -2.84
N VAL A 344 22.23 1.09 -2.54
CA VAL A 344 21.51 0.95 -1.28
C VAL A 344 20.01 0.86 -1.55
N ALA A 345 19.41 -0.25 -1.14
CA ALA A 345 17.95 -0.33 -0.98
C ALA A 345 17.60 0.04 0.46
N SER A 346 16.78 1.08 0.61
CA SER A 346 16.19 1.49 1.88
C SER A 346 14.69 1.24 1.81
N ASP A 347 14.21 0.30 2.62
CA ASP A 347 12.84 -0.16 2.61
C ASP A 347 12.33 -0.32 4.06
N PRO A 348 11.47 0.60 4.51
CA PRO A 348 10.94 0.57 5.86
C PRO A 348 9.80 -0.45 6.02
N SER A 349 9.28 -1.04 4.93
CA SER A 349 8.33 -2.16 4.99
C SER A 349 8.89 -3.39 5.72
N ARG A 350 10.21 -3.48 5.90
CA ARG A 350 10.85 -4.47 6.78
C ARG A 350 10.36 -4.37 8.23
N ILE A 351 10.14 -3.14 8.70
CA ILE A 351 9.68 -2.85 10.06
C ILE A 351 8.15 -2.87 10.08
N TYR A 352 7.53 -2.39 9.01
CA TYR A 352 6.09 -2.31 8.87
C TYR A 352 5.49 -3.67 8.52
N ALA A 353 4.18 -3.85 8.69
CA ALA A 353 3.52 -5.12 8.48
C ALA A 353 3.32 -5.48 6.98
N TRP A 354 4.40 -5.51 6.19
CA TRP A 354 4.44 -5.88 4.76
C TRP A 354 3.75 -4.92 3.76
N GLU A 355 3.20 -3.79 4.20
CA GLU A 355 2.17 -3.06 3.41
C GLU A 355 2.32 -1.52 3.39
N ALA A 356 3.52 -0.99 3.63
CA ALA A 356 3.64 0.41 4.02
C ALA A 356 4.35 1.33 3.02
N GLY A 357 4.83 0.78 1.90
CA GLY A 357 5.61 1.53 0.90
C GLY A 357 6.87 2.18 1.50
N GLY A 358 7.44 3.13 0.78
CA GLY A 358 8.59 3.93 1.20
C GLY A 358 9.94 3.45 0.69
N LEU A 359 9.95 2.58 -0.33
CA LEU A 359 11.16 2.09 -0.95
C LEU A 359 11.93 3.21 -1.66
N THR A 360 13.24 3.23 -1.43
CA THR A 360 14.20 3.89 -2.32
C THR A 360 15.31 2.92 -2.73
N LEU A 361 15.72 3.00 -3.99
CA LEU A 361 16.91 2.33 -4.52
C LEU A 361 17.85 3.41 -5.06
N ASP A 362 19.00 3.54 -4.40
CA ASP A 362 19.96 4.60 -4.65
C ASP A 362 21.28 4.01 -5.14
N SER A 363 22.00 4.73 -6.01
CA SER A 363 23.42 4.48 -6.33
C SER A 363 24.24 5.72 -6.00
N TYR A 364 25.38 5.50 -5.34
CA TYR A 364 26.32 6.54 -4.93
C TYR A 364 27.73 6.22 -5.39
N LYS A 365 28.53 7.25 -5.67
CA LYS A 365 29.99 7.13 -5.67
C LYS A 365 30.49 6.91 -4.24
N LEU A 366 31.73 6.42 -4.12
CA LEU A 366 32.36 6.17 -2.82
C LEU A 366 32.47 7.44 -1.94
N ASP A 367 32.56 8.62 -2.56
CA ASP A 367 32.59 9.92 -1.87
C ASP A 367 31.20 10.39 -1.35
N GLY A 368 30.14 9.63 -1.63
CA GLY A 368 28.77 9.95 -1.22
C GLY A 368 27.98 10.75 -2.25
N THR A 369 28.54 11.08 -3.41
CA THR A 369 27.81 11.72 -4.52
C THR A 369 26.75 10.77 -5.06
N LEU A 370 25.48 11.20 -5.10
CA LEU A 370 24.39 10.43 -5.69
C LEU A 370 24.56 10.34 -7.21
N ASN A 371 24.57 9.13 -7.76
CA ASN A 371 24.49 8.89 -9.20
C ASN A 371 23.04 8.96 -9.69
N TRP A 372 22.15 8.21 -9.03
CA TRP A 372 20.72 8.15 -9.36
C TRP A 372 19.90 7.58 -8.21
N LYS A 373 18.58 7.82 -8.25
CA LYS A 373 17.59 7.36 -7.27
C LYS A 373 16.31 6.90 -7.95
N LEU A 374 15.79 5.76 -7.51
CA LEU A 374 14.49 5.21 -7.88
C LEU A 374 13.61 5.10 -6.64
N GLN A 375 12.30 5.35 -6.78
CA GLN A 375 11.37 5.47 -5.66
C GLN A 375 10.07 4.68 -5.93
N GLY A 376 9.67 3.87 -4.95
CA GLY A 376 8.38 3.17 -4.88
C GLY A 376 7.77 3.40 -3.50
N LEU A 377 7.08 4.53 -3.33
CA LEU A 377 6.83 5.11 -2.02
C LEU A 377 5.48 4.73 -1.42
N LEU A 378 4.53 4.28 -2.23
CA LEU A 378 3.14 4.09 -1.81
C LEU A 378 2.68 2.66 -2.05
N PHE A 379 1.79 2.18 -1.18
CA PHE A 379 1.01 0.96 -1.35
C PHE A 379 -0.19 1.04 -0.40
N ILE A 380 -1.41 0.84 -0.91
CA ILE A 380 -2.66 1.04 -0.15
C ILE A 380 -2.63 2.41 0.56
N ASP A 381 -2.52 3.49 -0.23
CA ASP A 381 -2.29 4.83 0.30
C ASP A 381 -3.11 5.88 -0.46
N ILE A 382 -3.51 6.92 0.28
CA ILE A 382 -4.41 7.96 -0.21
C ILE A 382 -3.82 9.28 0.27
N PRO A 383 -3.25 10.06 -0.66
CA PRO A 383 -2.72 11.37 -0.33
C PRO A 383 -3.84 12.35 0.07
N ASP A 384 -3.54 13.22 1.03
CA ASP A 384 -4.38 14.36 1.40
C ASP A 384 -3.53 15.63 1.49
N ILE A 385 -4.13 16.76 1.11
CA ILE A 385 -3.45 18.06 1.13
C ILE A 385 -3.49 18.66 2.54
N ASP A 386 -2.44 19.36 2.93
CA ASP A 386 -2.48 20.23 4.09
C ASP A 386 -3.38 21.45 3.82
N PRO A 387 -4.49 21.65 4.55
CA PRO A 387 -5.39 22.77 4.31
C PRO A 387 -4.74 24.16 4.44
N ALA A 388 -3.56 24.26 5.08
CA ALA A 388 -2.80 25.51 5.17
C ALA A 388 -1.87 25.76 3.97
N ASP A 389 -1.52 24.73 3.20
CA ASP A 389 -0.64 24.82 2.03
C ASP A 389 -1.00 23.74 1.01
N GLU A 390 -1.68 24.15 -0.06
CA GLU A 390 -2.14 23.27 -1.16
C GLU A 390 -1.02 22.58 -1.94
N THR A 391 0.24 22.93 -1.67
CA THR A 391 1.41 22.25 -2.25
C THR A 391 2.00 21.18 -1.33
N VAL A 392 1.56 21.08 -0.07
CA VAL A 392 2.03 20.06 0.87
C VAL A 392 1.02 18.92 0.89
N VAL A 393 1.49 17.74 0.51
CA VAL A 393 0.68 16.52 0.47
C VAL A 393 1.23 15.52 1.46
N HIS A 394 0.35 14.92 2.25
CA HIS A 394 0.70 13.86 3.18
C HIS A 394 0.05 12.55 2.75
N THR A 395 0.79 11.46 2.93
CA THR A 395 0.23 10.11 2.96
C THR A 395 0.39 9.54 4.36
N LYS A 396 0.01 8.28 4.59
CA LYS A 396 0.12 7.71 5.96
C LYS A 396 1.54 7.74 6.53
N ASN A 397 2.54 7.65 5.65
CA ASN A 397 3.96 7.57 6.02
C ASN A 397 4.80 8.71 5.45
N GLN A 398 4.42 9.29 4.31
CA GLN A 398 5.28 10.21 3.54
C GLN A 398 4.71 11.62 3.49
N GLN A 399 5.57 12.59 3.16
CA GLN A 399 5.20 13.94 2.80
C GLN A 399 5.83 14.32 1.46
N PHE A 400 5.04 14.98 0.62
CA PHE A 400 5.43 15.47 -0.69
C PHE A 400 5.24 16.99 -0.77
N LYS A 401 6.08 17.63 -1.58
CA LYS A 401 5.87 19.01 -2.04
C LYS A 401 5.49 18.97 -3.52
N LEU A 402 4.42 19.65 -3.89
CA LEU A 402 3.94 19.79 -5.26
C LEU A 402 4.41 21.12 -5.88
N ASP A 403 4.77 21.05 -7.16
CA ASP A 403 5.04 22.17 -8.05
C ASP A 403 4.17 22.02 -9.30
N TYR A 404 3.02 22.72 -9.28
CA TYR A 404 2.02 22.67 -10.34
C TYR A 404 2.48 23.27 -11.69
N SER A 405 3.68 23.86 -11.74
CA SER A 405 4.30 24.35 -12.99
C SER A 405 4.99 23.25 -13.79
N LYS A 406 5.24 22.08 -13.17
CA LYS A 406 5.86 20.92 -13.82
C LYS A 406 4.80 20.10 -14.58
N SER A 407 5.28 19.31 -15.53
CA SER A 407 4.45 18.34 -16.26
C SER A 407 4.05 17.16 -15.38
N SER A 408 3.02 16.43 -15.79
CA SER A 408 2.53 15.22 -15.13
C SER A 408 3.66 14.26 -14.73
N GLY A 409 3.61 13.79 -13.49
CA GLY A 409 4.60 12.91 -12.88
C GLY A 409 5.85 13.58 -12.36
N GLN A 410 6.07 14.86 -12.67
CA GLN A 410 7.23 15.65 -12.22
C GLN A 410 6.84 16.72 -11.20
N GLU A 411 5.55 16.84 -10.86
CA GLU A 411 5.07 17.86 -9.92
C GLU A 411 5.50 17.57 -8.49
N TRP A 412 5.77 16.31 -8.12
CA TRP A 412 6.01 15.94 -6.73
C TRP A 412 7.50 15.78 -6.40
N THR A 413 7.86 16.16 -5.18
CA THR A 413 9.15 15.83 -4.55
C THR A 413 8.89 15.18 -3.20
N HIS A 414 9.53 14.04 -2.92
CA HIS A 414 9.46 13.41 -1.60
C HIS A 414 10.34 14.18 -0.60
N VAL A 415 9.73 14.82 0.40
CA VAL A 415 10.41 15.76 1.29
C VAL A 415 10.55 15.26 2.73
N ALA A 416 9.66 14.37 3.20
CA ALA A 416 9.77 13.82 4.54
C ALA A 416 9.13 12.44 4.71
N HIS A 417 9.60 11.73 5.72
CA HIS A 417 9.03 10.52 6.27
C HIS A 417 8.58 10.77 7.71
N THR A 418 7.35 10.36 8.04
CA THR A 418 6.66 10.78 9.26
C THR A 418 6.62 9.72 10.37
N VAL A 419 7.24 8.56 10.16
CA VAL A 419 7.27 7.46 11.14
C VAL A 419 8.66 7.36 11.74
N ASN A 420 8.76 7.24 13.07
CA ASN A 420 10.02 6.93 13.76
C ASN A 420 9.86 5.70 14.66
N PRO A 421 10.26 4.50 14.21
CA PRO A 421 10.05 3.27 14.96
C PRO A 421 10.95 3.14 16.20
N PHE A 422 11.99 3.98 16.32
CA PHE A 422 12.89 3.97 17.48
C PHE A 422 12.39 4.86 18.61
N LYS A 423 11.76 5.99 18.26
CA LYS A 423 11.13 6.89 19.23
C LYS A 423 9.73 6.41 19.60
N TYR A 424 8.96 5.92 18.62
CA TYR A 424 7.57 5.46 18.77
C TYR A 424 7.41 3.99 18.34
N PRO A 425 7.94 3.02 19.12
CA PRO A 425 7.88 1.60 18.77
C PRO A 425 6.45 1.02 18.78
N ASN A 426 5.50 1.72 19.40
CA ASN A 426 4.08 1.34 19.47
C ASN A 426 3.21 2.14 18.47
N ASP A 427 3.78 2.78 17.46
CA ASP A 427 3.00 3.45 16.41
C ASP A 427 2.12 2.43 15.66
N ASN A 428 0.82 2.73 15.52
CA ASN A 428 -0.12 1.85 14.83
C ASN A 428 0.24 1.59 13.36
N ARG A 429 0.98 2.50 12.72
CA ARG A 429 1.50 2.32 11.35
C ARG A 429 2.51 1.18 11.22
N ILE A 430 3.11 0.74 12.34
CA ILE A 430 4.16 -0.29 12.36
C ILE A 430 3.74 -1.57 13.08
N LYS A 431 2.58 -1.57 13.76
CA LYS A 431 2.05 -2.74 14.47
C LYS A 431 1.59 -3.82 13.49
N LYS A 432 2.11 -5.03 13.64
CA LYS A 432 1.72 -6.20 12.83
C LYS A 432 0.30 -6.70 13.05
N THR A 433 -0.32 -6.31 14.15
CA THR A 433 -1.73 -6.62 14.46
C THR A 433 -2.70 -5.79 13.64
N ILE A 434 -2.27 -4.63 13.14
CA ILE A 434 -3.08 -3.73 12.32
C ILE A 434 -2.65 -3.97 10.87
N LYS A 435 -3.46 -4.75 10.16
CA LYS A 435 -3.24 -5.04 8.75
C LYS A 435 -3.82 -3.92 7.89
N HIS A 436 -3.16 -3.66 6.78
CA HIS A 436 -3.56 -2.77 5.69
C HIS A 436 -3.83 -1.33 6.14
N ASN A 437 -2.90 -0.75 6.92
CA ASN A 437 -2.93 0.67 7.24
C ASN A 437 -3.06 1.49 5.94
N ALA A 438 -4.04 2.38 5.91
CA ALA A 438 -4.45 3.14 4.75
C ALA A 438 -4.18 4.64 4.95
N GLY A 439 -4.64 5.45 4.00
CA GLY A 439 -4.22 6.83 3.77
C GLY A 439 -4.44 7.83 4.90
N ALA A 440 -3.89 9.02 4.68
CA ALA A 440 -3.95 10.12 5.62
C ALA A 440 -5.20 10.98 5.42
N MET A 441 -5.64 11.62 6.49
CA MET A 441 -6.56 12.75 6.48
C MET A 441 -5.95 13.87 7.31
N ILE A 442 -5.64 15.00 6.68
CA ILE A 442 -4.98 16.13 7.34
C ILE A 442 -6.02 17.17 7.76
N ARG A 443 -5.92 17.65 9.00
CA ARG A 443 -6.74 18.74 9.52
C ARG A 443 -5.87 19.81 10.15
N ARG A 444 -6.33 21.07 10.05
CA ARG A 444 -5.75 22.24 10.69
C ARG A 444 -6.73 22.78 11.73
N VAL A 445 -6.64 22.27 12.95
CA VAL A 445 -7.59 22.58 14.03
C VAL A 445 -6.96 23.57 14.98
N LYS A 446 -7.54 24.78 15.08
CA LYS A 446 -7.03 25.87 15.94
C LYS A 446 -5.52 26.13 15.72
N GLY A 447 -5.07 26.12 14.47
CA GLY A 447 -3.68 26.33 14.06
C GLY A 447 -2.77 25.10 14.15
N ARG A 448 -3.25 23.96 14.70
CA ARG A 448 -2.47 22.73 14.87
C ARG A 448 -2.70 21.76 13.72
N LYS A 449 -1.63 21.14 13.22
CA LYS A 449 -1.72 20.05 12.23
C LYS A 449 -2.02 18.74 12.96
N LEU A 450 -3.07 18.05 12.52
CA LEU A 450 -3.38 16.68 12.91
C LEU A 450 -3.40 15.80 11.67
N MET A 451 -2.94 14.57 11.81
CA MET A 451 -3.09 13.51 10.83
C MET A 451 -3.97 12.42 11.44
N PHE A 452 -4.96 11.97 10.68
CA PHE A 452 -5.76 10.80 11.00
C PHE A 452 -5.45 9.71 9.97
N THR A 453 -5.34 8.46 10.40
CA THR A 453 -5.18 7.32 9.51
C THR A 453 -6.22 6.25 9.82
N ASN A 454 -6.63 5.50 8.80
CA ASN A 454 -7.51 4.35 8.91
C ASN A 454 -6.85 3.10 8.31
N SER A 455 -7.63 2.05 8.03
CA SER A 455 -7.16 0.85 7.33
C SER A 455 -8.13 0.41 6.24
N MET A 456 -7.69 -0.50 5.37
CA MET A 456 -8.54 -1.18 4.39
C MET A 456 -9.75 -1.86 5.03
N TYR A 457 -9.64 -2.28 6.29
CA TYR A 457 -10.73 -2.84 7.10
C TYR A 457 -11.06 -1.90 8.27
N THR A 458 -11.43 -0.66 7.95
CA THR A 458 -11.69 0.41 8.94
C THR A 458 -12.65 -0.04 10.06
N GLU A 459 -13.62 -0.92 9.75
CA GLU A 459 -14.57 -1.50 10.73
C GLU A 459 -13.87 -2.21 11.92
N SER A 460 -12.71 -2.84 11.69
CA SER A 460 -12.00 -3.61 12.72
C SER A 460 -10.73 -2.93 13.23
N ALA A 461 -10.08 -2.09 12.42
CA ALA A 461 -8.85 -1.40 12.81
C ALA A 461 -9.08 -0.07 13.54
N GLY A 462 -10.22 0.58 13.31
CA GLY A 462 -10.49 1.90 13.87
C GLY A 462 -9.69 3.02 13.21
N ILE A 463 -9.47 4.11 13.97
CA ILE A 463 -8.76 5.32 13.53
C ILE A 463 -7.67 5.69 14.51
N HIS A 464 -6.55 6.14 13.96
CA HIS A 464 -5.38 6.59 14.70
C HIS A 464 -5.12 8.06 14.42
N VAL A 465 -4.80 8.80 15.47
CA VAL A 465 -4.61 10.26 15.44
C VAL A 465 -3.18 10.57 15.83
N TYR A 466 -2.59 11.48 15.07
CA TYR A 466 -1.22 11.94 15.21
C TYR A 466 -1.16 13.46 15.29
N ARG A 467 -0.34 13.98 16.20
CA ARG A 467 0.02 15.40 16.30
C ARG A 467 1.43 15.62 15.76
N PHE A 468 1.80 16.88 15.55
CA PHE A 468 3.14 17.27 15.10
C PHE A 468 3.75 18.29 16.05
N ASN A 469 5.05 18.13 16.35
CA ASN A 469 5.83 19.11 17.09
C ASN A 469 7.21 19.33 16.43
N PRO A 470 7.33 20.28 15.49
CA PRO A 470 8.59 20.53 14.78
C PRO A 470 9.77 20.94 15.69
N ALA A 471 9.49 21.40 16.91
CA ALA A 471 10.53 21.76 17.87
C ALA A 471 11.26 20.54 18.45
N THR A 472 10.62 19.37 18.49
CA THR A 472 11.16 18.15 19.11
C THR A 472 11.23 16.94 18.17
N ASP A 473 10.44 16.95 17.09
CA ASP A 473 10.17 15.79 16.24
C ASP A 473 10.30 16.09 14.73
N GLY A 474 10.51 17.35 14.36
CA GLY A 474 10.61 17.75 12.96
C GLY A 474 9.34 17.37 12.20
N GLU A 475 9.49 16.50 11.21
CA GLU A 475 8.40 16.01 10.37
C GLU A 475 7.77 14.69 10.87
N VAL A 476 8.30 14.10 11.95
CA VAL A 476 7.75 12.87 12.53
C VAL A 476 6.39 13.17 13.18
N ALA A 477 5.40 12.36 12.79
CA ALA A 477 4.08 12.35 13.40
C ALA A 477 4.13 11.59 14.73
N ILE A 478 3.60 12.22 15.78
CA ILE A 478 3.59 11.72 17.15
C ILE A 478 2.21 11.07 17.40
N PRO A 479 2.13 9.74 17.66
CA PRO A 479 0.87 9.11 18.04
C PRO A 479 0.29 9.83 19.25
N THR A 480 -1.02 10.09 19.25
CA THR A 480 -1.64 10.88 20.34
C THR A 480 -3.03 10.43 20.74
N ALA A 481 -3.78 9.79 19.84
CA ALA A 481 -5.01 9.12 20.20
C ALA A 481 -5.30 7.95 19.25
N SER A 482 -6.14 7.03 19.68
CA SER A 482 -6.68 5.97 18.82
C SER A 482 -8.05 5.55 19.30
N PHE A 483 -8.90 5.14 18.36
CA PHE A 483 -10.26 4.67 18.59
C PHE A 483 -10.47 3.42 17.75
N TRP A 484 -10.67 2.27 18.40
CA TRP A 484 -10.80 0.98 17.71
C TRP A 484 -11.81 0.10 18.43
N GLY A 485 -12.19 -1.02 17.82
CA GLY A 485 -13.11 -1.95 18.45
C GLY A 485 -13.86 -2.83 17.48
N SER A 486 -14.57 -3.82 18.02
CA SER A 486 -15.40 -4.74 17.24
C SER A 486 -16.69 -5.04 17.99
N GLN A 487 -17.84 -4.94 17.30
CA GLN A 487 -19.22 -5.37 17.62
C GLN A 487 -19.80 -5.09 19.02
N LEU A 488 -19.02 -5.09 20.10
CA LEU A 488 -19.42 -4.88 21.50
C LEU A 488 -18.32 -4.24 22.37
N ASP A 489 -17.05 -4.19 21.92
CA ASP A 489 -15.90 -3.67 22.69
C ASP A 489 -15.22 -2.55 21.88
N TYR A 490 -15.54 -1.30 22.21
CA TYR A 490 -14.93 -0.10 21.62
C TYR A 490 -13.98 0.52 22.63
N ARG A 491 -12.72 0.68 22.21
CA ARG A 491 -11.63 1.14 23.03
C ARG A 491 -11.02 2.40 22.48
N TYR A 492 -10.58 3.23 23.39
CA TYR A 492 -9.79 4.39 23.05
C TYR A 492 -8.47 4.38 23.81
N TRP A 493 -7.52 5.09 23.25
CA TRP A 493 -6.32 5.56 23.90
C TRP A 493 -6.18 7.05 23.61
N GLN A 494 -5.77 7.83 24.60
CA GLN A 494 -5.42 9.24 24.47
C GLN A 494 -4.15 9.50 25.27
N ASP A 495 -3.11 10.01 24.61
CA ASP A 495 -1.80 10.36 25.19
C ASP A 495 -1.97 11.48 26.23
N LYS A 496 -1.89 11.15 27.51
CA LYS A 496 -2.06 12.11 28.63
C LYS A 496 -0.74 12.67 29.11
N ASN A 497 0.37 11.95 28.89
CA ASN A 497 1.70 12.34 29.35
C ASN A 497 2.59 12.96 28.25
N GLY A 498 2.13 12.96 26.99
CA GLY A 498 2.80 13.59 25.87
C GLY A 498 3.92 12.76 25.25
N ASN A 499 4.11 11.50 25.66
CA ASN A 499 5.22 10.64 25.23
C ASN A 499 4.93 9.87 23.94
N GLY A 500 3.68 9.92 23.45
CA GLY A 500 3.23 9.24 22.24
C GLY A 500 3.35 7.71 22.28
N GLN A 501 3.35 7.11 23.47
CA GLN A 501 3.33 5.67 23.69
C GLN A 501 1.97 5.24 24.17
N GLU A 502 1.42 4.19 23.56
CA GLU A 502 0.18 3.60 24.04
C GLU A 502 0.41 2.87 25.36
N GLU A 503 -0.15 3.40 26.44
CA GLU A 503 -0.04 2.85 27.79
C GLU A 503 -1.41 2.42 28.33
N GLN A 504 -1.47 1.27 29.00
CA GLN A 504 -2.73 0.72 29.51
C GLN A 504 -3.49 1.68 30.45
N ALA A 505 -2.77 2.50 31.24
CA ALA A 505 -3.37 3.49 32.14
C ALA A 505 -4.06 4.67 31.41
N GLU A 506 -3.77 4.84 30.12
CA GLU A 506 -4.35 5.87 29.26
C GLU A 506 -5.46 5.31 28.37
N GLN A 507 -5.70 4.01 28.44
CA GLN A 507 -6.77 3.33 27.73
C GLN A 507 -8.08 3.38 28.51
N GLY A 508 -9.17 3.27 27.77
CA GLY A 508 -10.49 3.05 28.34
C GLY A 508 -11.44 2.48 27.30
N GLU A 509 -12.62 2.15 27.76
CA GLU A 509 -13.72 1.74 26.90
C GLU A 509 -14.64 2.93 26.65
N TYR A 510 -15.19 2.98 25.46
CA TYR A 510 -16.29 3.87 25.12
C TYR A 510 -17.40 3.01 24.56
N ASN A 511 -18.63 3.53 24.53
CA ASN A 511 -19.64 2.93 23.65
C ASN A 511 -20.04 1.46 23.98
N GLN A 512 -19.92 1.04 25.24
CA GLN A 512 -20.27 -0.31 25.70
C GLN A 512 -21.71 -0.71 25.36
N GLY A 513 -21.91 -1.94 24.90
CA GLY A 513 -23.22 -2.54 24.64
C GLY A 513 -23.91 -2.12 23.33
N GLN A 514 -23.23 -1.36 22.48
CA GLN A 514 -23.74 -0.89 21.19
C GLN A 514 -22.99 -1.56 20.04
N ASN A 515 -23.73 -2.07 19.04
CA ASN A 515 -23.13 -2.76 17.89
C ASN A 515 -22.83 -1.76 16.77
N TYR A 516 -21.63 -1.18 16.76
CA TYR A 516 -21.17 -0.30 15.68
C TYR A 516 -20.47 -1.11 14.57
N ARG A 517 -21.23 -1.91 13.83
CA ARG A 517 -20.73 -2.35 12.52
C ARG A 517 -20.71 -1.13 11.61
N GLY A 518 -19.67 -0.92 10.81
CA GLY A 518 -19.66 0.28 9.96
C GLY A 518 -18.35 0.60 9.27
N TRP A 519 -18.49 1.17 8.08
CA TRP A 519 -17.39 1.61 7.22
C TRP A 519 -17.30 3.14 7.12
N ALA A 520 -18.09 3.83 7.94
CA ALA A 520 -18.29 5.27 7.89
C ALA A 520 -17.58 5.95 9.05
N PHE A 521 -16.56 6.73 8.71
CA PHE A 521 -15.84 7.57 9.65
C PHE A 521 -15.40 8.85 8.97
N TRP A 522 -15.43 9.97 9.69
CA TRP A 522 -14.90 11.23 9.19
C TRP A 522 -14.38 12.14 10.31
N PRO A 523 -13.12 12.60 10.25
CA PRO A 523 -12.66 13.72 11.04
C PRO A 523 -13.07 15.03 10.33
N ASP A 524 -13.85 15.88 11.01
CA ASP A 524 -14.25 17.18 10.45
C ASP A 524 -13.18 18.28 10.62
N ASP A 525 -13.40 19.44 10.00
CA ASP A 525 -12.45 20.57 10.04
C ASP A 525 -12.28 21.18 11.44
N ASP A 526 -13.23 20.96 12.35
CA ASP A 526 -13.15 21.39 13.74
C ASP A 526 -12.45 20.34 14.63
N GLY A 527 -12.05 19.20 14.05
CA GLY A 527 -11.37 18.10 14.71
C GLY A 527 -12.31 17.15 15.45
N ASN A 528 -13.63 17.24 15.28
CA ASN A 528 -14.54 16.22 15.78
C ASN A 528 -14.48 14.97 14.91
N ILE A 529 -14.89 13.86 15.51
CA ILE A 529 -14.92 12.55 14.86
C ILE A 529 -16.38 12.14 14.67
N TRP A 530 -16.77 11.83 13.44
CA TRP A 530 -18.09 11.33 13.09
C TRP A 530 -18.03 9.85 12.74
N ILE A 531 -18.97 9.07 13.26
CA ILE A 531 -19.00 7.61 13.12
C ILE A 531 -20.40 7.19 12.67
N GLY A 532 -20.47 6.51 11.53
CA GLY A 532 -21.72 5.92 11.05
C GLY A 532 -21.82 4.45 11.47
N THR A 533 -22.94 4.10 12.09
CA THR A 533 -23.07 2.88 12.89
C THR A 533 -23.71 1.71 12.13
N SER A 534 -23.62 1.75 10.78
CA SER A 534 -24.33 0.91 9.81
C SER A 534 -25.85 0.98 9.90
N THR A 535 -26.47 0.62 11.03
CA THR A 535 -27.95 0.55 11.19
C THR A 535 -28.50 1.36 12.35
N ASN A 536 -27.67 1.91 13.25
CA ASN A 536 -28.10 2.54 14.51
C ASN A 536 -27.86 4.07 14.52
N GLY A 537 -27.96 4.71 13.35
CA GLY A 537 -27.74 6.15 13.18
C GLY A 537 -26.27 6.58 13.12
N ILE A 538 -25.98 7.79 13.60
CA ILE A 538 -24.67 8.44 13.54
C ILE A 538 -24.27 8.91 14.94
N LYS A 539 -22.97 8.82 15.25
CA LYS A 539 -22.37 9.35 16.48
C LYS A 539 -21.37 10.45 16.14
N LYS A 540 -21.27 11.44 17.02
CA LYS A 540 -20.21 12.44 17.00
C LYS A 540 -19.46 12.42 18.32
N LEU A 541 -18.15 12.20 18.21
CA LEU A 541 -17.19 12.36 19.28
C LEU A 541 -16.56 13.76 19.15
N SER A 542 -16.91 14.65 20.08
CA SER A 542 -16.49 16.06 20.01
C SER A 542 -15.08 16.26 20.55
N LEU A 543 -14.30 17.12 19.89
CA LEU A 543 -13.02 17.59 20.41
C LEU A 543 -13.26 18.67 21.48
N LYS A 544 -12.93 18.39 22.75
CA LYS A 544 -13.09 19.38 23.83
C LYS A 544 -12.02 20.46 23.78
N ARG A 545 -10.77 20.03 23.74
CA ARG A 545 -9.59 20.90 23.86
C ARG A 545 -8.34 20.17 23.40
N PHE A 546 -7.25 20.91 23.31
CA PHE A 546 -5.90 20.35 23.31
C PHE A 546 -5.32 20.45 24.72
N ASP A 547 -4.50 19.48 25.11
CA ASP A 547 -3.71 19.57 26.34
C ASP A 547 -2.43 20.43 26.14
N SER A 548 -1.56 20.46 27.15
CA SER A 548 -0.30 21.21 27.12
C SER A 548 0.71 20.68 26.10
N TYR A 549 0.61 19.41 25.70
CA TYR A 549 1.47 18.77 24.69
C TYR A 549 0.94 18.95 23.27
N GLY A 550 -0.28 19.48 23.13
CA GLY A 550 -0.98 19.59 21.87
C GLY A 550 -1.70 18.33 21.45
N SER A 551 -1.93 17.38 22.37
CA SER A 551 -2.75 16.19 22.16
C SER A 551 -4.24 16.57 22.14
N PRO A 552 -5.04 16.11 21.16
CA PRO A 552 -6.47 16.33 21.15
C PRO A 552 -7.16 15.49 22.23
N ILE A 553 -8.01 16.14 23.03
CA ILE A 553 -8.82 15.49 24.09
C ILE A 553 -10.29 15.46 23.67
N TYR A 554 -10.82 14.26 23.47
CA TYR A 554 -12.18 14.02 22.99
C TYR A 554 -13.17 13.75 24.13
N ASP A 555 -14.45 14.12 23.94
CA ASP A 555 -15.53 13.87 24.91
C ASP A 555 -16.07 12.44 24.84
N ILE A 556 -15.33 11.49 25.39
CA ILE A 556 -15.72 10.08 25.38
C ILE A 556 -17.06 9.81 26.06
N ASN A 557 -17.37 10.57 27.11
CA ASN A 557 -18.52 10.32 27.98
C ASN A 557 -19.81 10.97 27.49
N ASN A 558 -19.74 12.01 26.63
CA ASN A 558 -20.92 12.70 26.12
C ASN A 558 -20.92 12.73 24.58
N GLN A 559 -21.04 11.55 23.98
CA GLN A 559 -21.16 11.44 22.52
C GLN A 559 -22.54 11.90 22.07
N GLN A 560 -22.58 12.77 21.05
CA GLN A 560 -23.84 13.19 20.45
C GLN A 560 -24.34 12.08 19.51
N SER A 561 -25.64 11.84 19.54
CA SER A 561 -26.29 10.81 18.72
C SER A 561 -27.28 11.47 17.77
N PHE A 562 -27.31 10.98 16.55
CA PHE A 562 -28.25 11.39 15.51
C PHE A 562 -28.94 10.13 14.99
N GLU A 563 -30.25 10.22 14.80
CA GLU A 563 -31.05 9.13 14.27
C GLU A 563 -30.61 8.73 12.85
N MET A 564 -30.92 7.50 12.45
CA MET A 564 -30.70 7.06 11.07
C MET A 564 -31.60 7.87 10.12
N PRO A 565 -31.05 8.54 9.10
CA PRO A 565 -31.91 9.19 8.11
C PRO A 565 -32.73 8.16 7.34
N GLN A 566 -34.01 8.47 7.12
CA GLN A 566 -35.01 7.58 6.51
C GLN A 566 -34.62 7.08 5.10
N GLU A 567 -33.75 7.81 4.40
CA GLU A 567 -33.25 7.47 3.07
C GLU A 567 -32.36 6.22 3.07
N PHE A 568 -31.93 5.73 4.24
CA PHE A 568 -30.98 4.64 4.38
C PHE A 568 -31.49 3.55 5.32
N LYS A 569 -31.32 2.29 4.91
CA LYS A 569 -31.37 1.14 5.82
C LYS A 569 -29.99 0.72 6.33
N ILE A 570 -28.95 1.04 5.57
CA ILE A 570 -27.56 0.77 5.93
C ILE A 570 -26.69 1.95 5.50
N LEU A 571 -26.07 2.62 6.45
CA LEU A 571 -25.10 3.70 6.21
C LEU A 571 -23.70 3.12 5.99
N GLN A 572 -23.01 3.58 4.95
CA GLN A 572 -21.68 3.10 4.58
C GLN A 572 -20.61 4.18 4.59
N ARG A 573 -20.95 5.44 4.29
CA ARG A 573 -20.03 6.58 4.35
C ARG A 573 -20.72 7.83 4.87
N LEU A 574 -19.92 8.75 5.41
CA LEU A 574 -20.35 10.10 5.73
C LEU A 574 -19.18 11.08 5.63
N GLU A 575 -19.49 12.35 5.35
CA GLU A 575 -18.57 13.49 5.46
C GLU A 575 -19.35 14.68 6.03
N TYR A 576 -18.79 15.33 7.06
CA TYR A 576 -19.38 16.52 7.68
C TYR A 576 -18.49 17.74 7.47
N HIS A 577 -19.10 18.84 7.05
CA HIS A 577 -18.45 20.11 6.76
C HIS A 577 -19.01 21.19 7.69
N PRO A 578 -18.30 21.55 8.78
CA PRO A 578 -18.83 22.45 9.81
C PRO A 578 -19.07 23.88 9.28
N LYS A 579 -18.24 24.37 8.35
CA LYS A 579 -18.36 25.73 7.79
C LYS A 579 -19.69 25.99 7.09
N THR A 580 -20.30 24.96 6.50
CA THR A 580 -21.57 25.04 5.79
C THR A 580 -22.69 24.30 6.52
N ASP A 581 -22.42 23.80 7.74
CA ASP A 581 -23.31 22.90 8.51
C ASP A 581 -23.95 21.82 7.62
N SER A 582 -23.11 21.17 6.80
CA SER A 582 -23.56 20.22 5.78
C SER A 582 -23.06 18.81 6.10
N MET A 583 -23.96 17.84 6.01
CA MET A 583 -23.67 16.41 6.18
C MET A 583 -23.97 15.68 4.87
N TYR A 584 -23.00 14.91 4.40
CA TYR A 584 -23.12 14.06 3.22
C TYR A 584 -23.10 12.62 3.69
N ILE A 585 -24.05 11.81 3.24
CA ILE A 585 -24.19 10.42 3.66
C ILE A 585 -24.35 9.56 2.42
N ALA A 586 -23.65 8.43 2.36
CA ALA A 586 -23.89 7.39 1.37
C ALA A 586 -24.19 6.04 2.03
N GLY A 587 -25.09 5.28 1.43
CA GLY A 587 -25.54 4.00 1.94
C GLY A 587 -26.50 3.27 1.01
N TYR A 588 -27.08 2.19 1.54
CA TYR A 588 -28.11 1.42 0.84
C TYR A 588 -29.49 1.96 1.18
N SER A 589 -30.29 2.24 0.15
CA SER A 589 -31.68 2.66 0.31
C SER A 589 -32.55 1.53 0.85
N PRO A 590 -33.67 1.82 1.54
CA PRO A 590 -34.62 0.81 2.00
C PRO A 590 -35.05 -0.18 0.91
N THR A 591 -35.25 0.32 -0.31
CA THR A 591 -35.70 -0.45 -1.48
C THR A 591 -34.62 -1.33 -2.12
N PHE A 592 -33.34 -1.18 -1.76
CA PHE A 592 -32.26 -1.88 -2.45
C PHE A 592 -32.03 -3.31 -1.94
N GLU A 593 -32.42 -4.33 -2.71
CA GLU A 593 -32.50 -5.72 -2.22
C GLU A 593 -31.14 -6.39 -1.93
N LYS A 594 -30.08 -6.08 -2.69
CA LYS A 594 -28.82 -6.86 -2.66
C LYS A 594 -27.61 -6.03 -2.22
N ARG A 595 -27.28 -6.10 -0.93
CA ARG A 595 -26.07 -5.49 -0.35
C ARG A 595 -24.79 -6.09 -0.98
N GLY A 596 -23.73 -5.28 -1.11
CA GLY A 596 -22.37 -5.75 -1.37
C GLY A 596 -21.56 -6.00 -0.10
N ASP A 597 -20.66 -6.99 -0.15
CA ASP A 597 -19.99 -7.55 1.03
C ASP A 597 -18.60 -6.97 1.34
N TRP A 598 -18.16 -5.95 0.59
CA TRP A 598 -16.77 -5.45 0.67
C TRP A 598 -16.65 -3.93 0.90
N GLY A 599 -17.45 -3.42 1.85
CA GLY A 599 -17.38 -2.03 2.28
C GLY A 599 -17.77 -1.00 1.22
N LEU A 600 -18.56 -1.38 0.22
CA LEU A 600 -19.06 -0.48 -0.83
C LEU A 600 -19.91 0.65 -0.24
N ILE A 601 -19.98 1.79 -0.92
CA ILE A 601 -20.69 2.98 -0.41
C ILE A 601 -22.21 2.90 -0.53
N GLY A 602 -22.73 1.91 -1.25
CA GLY A 602 -24.16 1.73 -1.51
C GLY A 602 -24.64 2.41 -2.80
N ASN A 603 -25.97 2.48 -2.96
CA ASN A 603 -26.63 2.93 -4.19
C ASN A 603 -27.23 4.35 -4.09
N ARG A 604 -27.05 5.03 -2.96
CA ARG A 604 -27.67 6.33 -2.69
C ARG A 604 -26.73 7.22 -1.90
N ALA A 605 -26.69 8.51 -2.26
CA ALA A 605 -26.05 9.55 -1.48
C ALA A 605 -26.99 10.75 -1.28
N VAL A 606 -26.96 11.36 -0.10
CA VAL A 606 -27.83 12.48 0.27
C VAL A 606 -27.00 13.58 0.93
N LYS A 607 -27.26 14.83 0.54
CA LYS A 607 -26.73 16.03 1.18
C LYS A 607 -27.82 16.61 2.10
N TYR A 608 -27.45 16.84 3.36
CA TYR A 608 -28.25 17.57 4.33
C TYR A 608 -27.57 18.89 4.68
N ILE A 609 -28.36 19.92 4.94
CA ILE A 609 -27.94 21.22 5.48
C ILE A 609 -28.55 21.42 6.87
N ASN A 610 -28.04 22.40 7.63
CA ASN A 610 -28.49 22.70 8.99
C ASN A 610 -28.40 21.49 9.94
N TRP A 611 -27.44 20.59 9.67
CA TRP A 611 -27.36 19.28 10.32
C TRP A 611 -27.23 19.38 11.85
N SER A 612 -26.44 20.33 12.34
CA SER A 612 -26.18 20.51 13.76
C SER A 612 -27.41 20.95 14.59
N LYS A 613 -28.48 21.40 13.92
CA LYS A 613 -29.71 21.92 14.55
C LYS A 613 -30.94 21.12 14.13
N ALA A 614 -31.33 21.27 12.87
CA ALA A 614 -32.52 20.68 12.29
C ALA A 614 -32.17 20.22 10.87
N PRO A 615 -31.66 18.97 10.71
CA PRO A 615 -31.24 18.45 9.43
C PRO A 615 -32.33 18.58 8.36
N GLN A 616 -31.98 19.19 7.23
CA GLN A 616 -32.85 19.33 6.07
C GLN A 616 -32.19 18.72 4.85
N LYS A 617 -32.91 17.85 4.15
CA LYS A 617 -32.44 17.29 2.88
C LYS A 617 -32.35 18.39 1.83
N ALA A 618 -31.17 18.58 1.25
CA ALA A 618 -30.88 19.62 0.27
C ALA A 618 -30.57 19.05 -1.14
N GLY A 619 -30.19 17.77 -1.23
CA GLY A 619 -29.89 17.13 -2.51
C GLY A 619 -29.77 15.62 -2.36
N GLU A 620 -29.97 14.88 -3.45
CA GLU A 620 -29.89 13.42 -3.47
C GLU A 620 -29.34 12.95 -4.83
N VAL A 621 -28.52 11.90 -4.78
CA VAL A 621 -27.93 11.22 -5.93
C VAL A 621 -28.25 9.73 -5.85
N VAL A 622 -28.76 9.19 -6.94
CA VAL A 622 -28.81 7.73 -7.15
C VAL A 622 -27.48 7.32 -7.77
N ILE A 623 -26.69 6.55 -7.03
CA ILE A 623 -25.36 6.13 -7.45
C ILE A 623 -25.52 4.95 -8.41
N ALA A 624 -24.87 5.02 -9.57
CA ALA A 624 -24.85 3.90 -10.50
C ALA A 624 -24.28 2.65 -9.81
N TYR A 625 -25.07 1.59 -9.76
CA TYR A 625 -24.78 0.36 -9.05
C TYR A 625 -25.35 -0.81 -9.84
N ASN A 626 -24.51 -1.63 -10.46
CA ASN A 626 -24.96 -2.76 -11.25
C ASN A 626 -24.38 -4.05 -10.68
N GLN A 627 -25.23 -5.01 -10.30
CA GLN A 627 -24.81 -6.35 -9.86
C GLN A 627 -25.34 -7.51 -10.72
N LYS A 628 -26.12 -7.23 -11.78
CA LYS A 628 -27.03 -8.22 -12.38
C LYS A 628 -26.84 -8.41 -13.90
N SER A 629 -25.64 -8.70 -14.35
CA SER A 629 -25.44 -9.10 -15.74
C SER A 629 -24.57 -10.35 -15.83
N GLU A 630 -25.18 -11.48 -16.22
CA GLU A 630 -24.43 -12.70 -16.56
C GLU A 630 -23.41 -12.36 -17.66
N GLY A 631 -22.13 -12.70 -17.42
CA GLY A 631 -21.05 -12.40 -18.35
C GLY A 631 -20.49 -10.97 -18.29
N VAL A 632 -21.02 -10.08 -17.43
CA VAL A 632 -20.57 -8.68 -17.31
C VAL A 632 -20.34 -8.34 -15.84
N ARG A 633 -19.11 -7.96 -15.47
CA ARG A 633 -18.76 -7.68 -14.06
C ARG A 633 -19.48 -6.43 -13.52
N PRO A 634 -19.82 -6.42 -12.23
CA PRO A 634 -20.65 -5.40 -11.60
C PRO A 634 -19.96 -4.03 -11.44
N ASP A 635 -20.74 -2.93 -11.54
CA ASP A 635 -20.32 -1.58 -11.12
C ASP A 635 -20.34 -1.53 -9.58
N LEU A 636 -19.16 -1.53 -8.96
CA LEU A 636 -19.00 -1.57 -7.51
C LEU A 636 -18.48 -0.22 -6.97
N PRO A 637 -19.37 0.70 -6.53
CA PRO A 637 -18.94 1.99 -6.00
C PRO A 637 -18.32 1.79 -4.61
N LYS A 638 -17.02 2.08 -4.52
CA LYS A 638 -16.17 1.76 -3.38
C LYS A 638 -15.92 2.94 -2.46
N SER A 639 -15.76 4.13 -3.03
CA SER A 639 -15.37 5.32 -2.28
C SER A 639 -16.11 6.56 -2.76
N MET A 640 -16.18 7.55 -1.88
CA MET A 640 -16.71 8.87 -2.19
C MET A 640 -15.73 9.95 -1.72
N ALA A 641 -15.76 11.10 -2.40
CA ALA A 641 -15.16 12.34 -1.95
C ALA A 641 -16.06 13.52 -2.33
N ILE A 642 -16.12 14.55 -1.49
CA ILE A 642 -17.03 15.68 -1.63
C ILE A 642 -16.27 17.00 -1.84
N SER A 643 -16.74 17.83 -2.77
CA SER A 643 -16.36 19.24 -2.81
C SER A 643 -17.55 20.12 -3.17
N GLY A 644 -18.17 20.73 -2.15
CA GLY A 644 -19.33 21.61 -2.32
C GLY A 644 -20.57 20.82 -2.75
N ASP A 645 -21.06 21.07 -3.96
CA ASP A 645 -22.22 20.35 -4.52
C ASP A 645 -21.83 19.13 -5.37
N TYR A 646 -20.53 18.86 -5.52
CA TYR A 646 -20.06 17.75 -6.35
C TYR A 646 -19.69 16.53 -5.51
N LEU A 647 -20.19 15.37 -5.94
CA LEU A 647 -19.88 14.05 -5.42
C LEU A 647 -19.00 13.29 -6.42
N PHE A 648 -17.82 12.88 -6.00
CA PHE A 648 -16.94 11.99 -6.76
C PHE A 648 -17.11 10.58 -6.22
N VAL A 649 -17.52 9.63 -7.06
CA VAL A 649 -17.69 8.22 -6.70
C VAL A 649 -16.65 7.37 -7.41
N GLY A 650 -15.79 6.71 -6.65
CA GLY A 650 -14.77 5.79 -7.15
C GLY A 650 -15.31 4.37 -7.25
N TYR A 651 -14.99 3.68 -8.34
CA TYR A 651 -15.42 2.31 -8.64
C TYR A 651 -14.23 1.35 -8.60
N VAL A 652 -14.45 0.13 -8.09
CA VAL A 652 -13.45 -0.94 -8.16
C VAL A 652 -13.18 -1.27 -9.64
N ASP A 653 -11.90 -1.38 -10.01
CA ASP A 653 -11.51 -1.68 -11.38
C ASP A 653 -12.00 -3.05 -11.88
N ASN A 654 -12.41 -3.08 -13.15
CA ASN A 654 -12.70 -4.25 -13.97
C ASN A 654 -11.62 -4.43 -15.08
N SER A 655 -10.45 -4.93 -14.72
CA SER A 655 -9.29 -5.09 -15.62
C SER A 655 -9.43 -6.14 -16.75
N TYR A 656 -10.62 -6.71 -16.97
CA TYR A 656 -10.90 -7.65 -18.06
C TYR A 656 -11.60 -7.01 -19.27
N GLU A 657 -12.08 -5.77 -19.15
CA GLU A 657 -12.79 -5.06 -20.22
C GLU A 657 -11.83 -4.15 -21.01
N LYS A 658 -11.85 -4.25 -22.34
CA LYS A 658 -10.98 -3.44 -23.23
C LYS A 658 -11.53 -2.05 -23.55
N ASP A 659 -12.76 -1.73 -23.15
CA ASP A 659 -13.38 -0.43 -23.38
C ASP A 659 -13.32 0.44 -22.12
N PRO A 660 -12.43 1.45 -22.06
CA PRO A 660 -12.31 2.34 -20.90
C PRO A 660 -13.54 3.24 -20.68
N ASN A 661 -14.39 3.44 -21.70
CA ASN A 661 -15.61 4.24 -21.56
C ASN A 661 -16.78 3.44 -20.95
N ARG A 662 -16.67 2.10 -20.93
CA ARG A 662 -17.70 1.22 -20.37
C ARG A 662 -17.68 1.19 -18.84
N TYR A 663 -16.51 1.41 -18.21
CA TYR A 663 -16.33 1.36 -16.75
C TYR A 663 -15.45 2.51 -16.23
N PRO A 664 -16.01 3.72 -16.05
CA PRO A 664 -15.25 4.85 -15.54
C PRO A 664 -14.77 4.60 -14.11
N LYS A 665 -13.49 4.92 -13.82
CA LYS A 665 -12.93 4.76 -12.48
C LYS A 665 -13.57 5.69 -11.47
N VAL A 666 -13.89 6.91 -11.90
CA VAL A 666 -14.62 7.87 -11.08
C VAL A 666 -15.77 8.45 -11.88
N ARG A 667 -16.95 8.50 -11.26
CA ARG A 667 -18.11 9.23 -11.77
C ARG A 667 -18.34 10.46 -10.90
N VAL A 668 -18.74 11.57 -11.52
CA VAL A 668 -19.00 12.83 -10.83
C VAL A 668 -20.48 13.16 -10.94
N TYR A 669 -21.10 13.45 -9.81
CA TYR A 669 -22.51 13.81 -9.69
C TYR A 669 -22.66 15.20 -9.09
N ASP A 670 -23.77 15.86 -9.41
CA ASP A 670 -24.17 17.14 -8.82
C ASP A 670 -25.36 16.95 -7.88
N PHE A 671 -25.22 17.26 -6.59
CA PHE A 671 -26.30 17.15 -5.61
C PHE A 671 -27.49 18.08 -5.89
N ARG A 672 -27.30 19.17 -6.64
CA ARG A 672 -28.37 20.13 -6.97
C ARG A 672 -29.38 19.52 -7.93
N THR A 673 -28.91 18.68 -8.85
CA THR A 673 -29.73 18.08 -9.91
C THR A 673 -29.92 16.57 -9.74
N GLY A 674 -29.07 15.92 -8.93
CA GLY A 674 -28.99 14.47 -8.79
C GLY A 674 -28.37 13.75 -9.98
N GLN A 675 -27.88 14.49 -11.00
CA GLN A 675 -27.41 13.94 -12.26
C GLN A 675 -25.91 13.66 -12.27
N GLU A 676 -25.50 12.67 -13.06
CA GLU A 676 -24.10 12.44 -13.42
C GLU A 676 -23.65 13.54 -14.40
N ILE A 677 -22.63 14.31 -14.03
CA ILE A 677 -22.11 15.42 -14.84
C ILE A 677 -20.81 15.05 -15.57
N GLY A 678 -20.22 13.90 -15.26
CA GLY A 678 -19.09 13.40 -16.04
C GLY A 678 -18.37 12.22 -15.41
N LYS A 679 -17.33 11.77 -16.14
CA LYS A 679 -16.55 10.56 -15.85
C LYS A 679 -15.06 10.88 -15.95
N ILE A 680 -14.27 10.25 -15.09
CA ILE A 680 -12.82 10.39 -15.03
C ILE A 680 -12.19 9.00 -15.11
N ASN A 681 -11.23 8.87 -16.02
CA ASN A 681 -10.43 7.68 -16.26
C ASN A 681 -8.95 8.05 -16.24
N PRO A 682 -8.04 7.09 -15.99
CA PRO A 682 -6.62 7.33 -16.13
C PRO A 682 -6.32 7.76 -17.57
N GLY A 683 -5.59 8.85 -17.73
CA GLY A 683 -5.20 9.40 -19.02
C GLY A 683 -4.02 8.67 -19.66
N PRO A 684 -3.62 9.10 -20.87
CA PRO A 684 -2.48 8.53 -21.59
C PRO A 684 -1.14 8.66 -20.83
N GLU A 685 -1.02 9.60 -19.90
CA GLU A 685 0.16 9.83 -19.06
C GLU A 685 0.54 8.60 -18.22
N VAL A 686 -0.45 7.77 -17.89
CA VAL A 686 -0.30 6.49 -17.17
C VAL A 686 -0.78 5.31 -18.02
N LYS A 687 -0.76 5.45 -19.35
CA LYS A 687 -1.21 4.45 -20.33
C LYS A 687 -2.65 3.96 -20.11
N SER A 688 -3.52 4.83 -19.58
CA SER A 688 -4.89 4.48 -19.26
C SER A 688 -5.04 3.33 -18.26
N THR A 689 -4.02 3.12 -17.40
CA THR A 689 -3.99 2.03 -16.41
C THR A 689 -4.07 2.56 -14.98
N THR A 690 -4.66 1.76 -14.09
CA THR A 690 -4.72 1.98 -12.64
C THR A 690 -5.07 0.66 -11.96
N GLY A 691 -4.61 0.48 -10.74
CA GLY A 691 -5.03 -0.60 -9.85
C GLY A 691 -6.46 -0.48 -9.31
N TRP A 692 -6.74 -1.32 -8.33
CA TRP A 692 -8.03 -1.38 -7.64
C TRP A 692 -8.14 -0.23 -6.62
N LEU A 693 -9.39 0.05 -6.24
CA LEU A 693 -9.69 0.84 -5.06
C LEU A 693 -10.00 -0.17 -3.94
N ASP A 694 -9.00 -0.44 -3.11
CA ASP A 694 -9.06 -1.42 -2.03
C ASP A 694 -9.61 -0.82 -0.74
N VAL A 695 -9.29 0.45 -0.47
CA VAL A 695 -9.66 1.10 0.78
C VAL A 695 -11.07 1.74 0.74
N PRO A 696 -11.75 1.86 1.89
CA PRO A 696 -13.05 2.52 1.97
C PRO A 696 -13.04 4.00 1.54
N MET A 697 -11.92 4.69 1.78
CA MET A 697 -11.72 6.12 1.53
C MET A 697 -10.63 6.35 0.48
N ALA A 698 -10.74 5.63 -0.63
CA ALA A 698 -9.81 5.62 -1.76
C ALA A 698 -9.70 6.96 -2.52
N LEU A 699 -10.59 7.91 -2.27
CA LEU A 699 -10.61 9.22 -2.94
C LEU A 699 -10.42 10.39 -1.96
N ARG A 700 -9.70 11.42 -2.41
CA ARG A 700 -9.63 12.73 -1.74
C ARG A 700 -9.73 13.83 -2.78
N VAL A 701 -10.60 14.80 -2.57
CA VAL A 701 -10.76 15.93 -3.49
C VAL A 701 -10.60 17.25 -2.74
N VAL A 702 -9.89 18.19 -3.35
CA VAL A 702 -9.80 19.56 -2.87
C VAL A 702 -9.88 20.54 -4.03
N ARG A 703 -10.58 21.65 -3.84
CA ARG A 703 -10.55 22.77 -4.77
C ARG A 703 -9.37 23.68 -4.42
N ILE A 704 -8.41 23.82 -5.34
CA ILE A 704 -7.21 24.63 -5.15
C ILE A 704 -7.44 26.08 -5.59
N LYS A 705 -6.53 27.00 -5.23
CA LYS A 705 -6.70 28.46 -5.38
C LYS A 705 -6.96 28.93 -6.82
N ASN A 706 -6.41 28.22 -7.81
CA ASN A 706 -6.62 28.56 -9.22
C ASN A 706 -8.02 28.12 -9.74
N GLY A 707 -8.85 27.51 -8.89
CA GLY A 707 -10.20 27.07 -9.21
C GLY A 707 -10.31 25.61 -9.67
N GLU A 708 -9.18 24.94 -9.95
CA GLU A 708 -9.15 23.52 -10.30
C GLU A 708 -9.50 22.64 -9.09
N TYR A 709 -10.00 21.45 -9.39
CA TYR A 709 -10.19 20.39 -8.40
C TYR A 709 -9.04 19.41 -8.54
N LEU A 710 -8.32 19.19 -7.44
CA LEU A 710 -7.33 18.13 -7.34
C LEU A 710 -7.98 16.91 -6.72
N LEU A 711 -8.07 15.83 -7.48
CA LEU A 711 -8.60 14.55 -7.02
C LEU A 711 -7.46 13.54 -6.93
N PHE A 712 -7.21 13.02 -5.74
CA PHE A 712 -6.36 11.86 -5.53
C PHE A 712 -7.20 10.59 -5.53
N ALA A 713 -6.66 9.54 -6.17
CA ALA A 713 -7.22 8.20 -6.14
C ALA A 713 -6.13 7.19 -5.79
N GLU A 714 -6.48 6.21 -4.96
CA GLU A 714 -5.65 5.03 -4.73
C GLU A 714 -5.28 4.35 -6.07
N GLU A 715 -4.04 3.87 -6.13
CA GLU A 715 -3.50 3.09 -7.24
C GLU A 715 -2.54 2.04 -6.66
N ASP A 716 -3.10 0.91 -6.22
CA ASP A 716 -2.35 -0.13 -5.51
C ASP A 716 -1.44 -0.98 -6.42
N PHE A 717 -1.71 -1.02 -7.73
CA PHE A 717 -1.04 -1.91 -8.67
C PHE A 717 0.40 -1.50 -8.95
N TYR A 718 0.68 -0.21 -9.20
CA TYR A 718 2.02 0.29 -9.52
C TYR A 718 2.66 1.17 -8.44
N ALA A 719 2.27 0.97 -7.18
CA ALA A 719 2.90 1.57 -6.00
C ALA A 719 2.93 3.12 -6.03
N LYS A 720 1.82 3.74 -6.45
CA LYS A 720 1.63 5.19 -6.52
C LYS A 720 0.21 5.57 -6.09
N ALA A 721 -0.12 6.84 -6.24
CA ALA A 721 -1.50 7.32 -6.25
C ALA A 721 -1.71 8.14 -7.51
N LEU A 722 -2.89 8.04 -8.12
CA LEU A 722 -3.24 8.91 -9.25
C LEU A 722 -3.70 10.27 -8.74
N MET A 723 -3.36 11.30 -9.51
CA MET A 723 -3.72 12.69 -9.27
C MET A 723 -4.38 13.23 -10.53
N TYR A 724 -5.62 13.71 -10.41
CA TYR A 724 -6.36 14.34 -11.51
C TYR A 724 -6.51 15.82 -11.23
N ARG A 725 -6.17 16.66 -12.20
CA ARG A 725 -6.42 18.11 -12.18
C ARG A 725 -7.64 18.38 -13.05
N ILE A 726 -8.75 18.75 -12.44
CA ILE A 726 -10.06 18.80 -13.09
C ILE A 726 -10.54 20.25 -13.14
N LYS A 727 -11.04 20.65 -14.30
CA LYS A 727 -11.76 21.91 -14.50
C LYS A 727 -13.24 21.59 -14.61
N MET A 728 -14.01 22.11 -13.66
CA MET A 728 -15.47 22.11 -13.75
C MET A 728 -15.86 23.38 -14.49
N ASP A 729 -16.42 23.26 -15.70
CA ASP A 729 -17.11 24.37 -16.33
C ASP A 729 -18.47 24.53 -15.62
N PRO A 730 -18.73 25.68 -14.98
CA PRO A 730 -19.89 25.89 -14.11
C PRO A 730 -21.24 25.93 -14.84
#